data_AF-A0A954PCJ8-F1
#
_entry.id   AF-A0A954PCJ8-F1
#
_cell.length_a   1.000
_cell.length_b   1.000
_cell.length_c   1.000
_cell.angle_alpha   90.00
_cell.angle_beta   90.00
_cell.angle_gamma   90.00
#
_symmetry.space_group_name_H-M   'P 1'
#
loop_
_entity.id
_entity.type
_entity.pdbx_description
1 polymer ?
#
loop_
_entity_poly.entity_id
_entity_poly.type
_entity_poly.pdbx_seq_one_letter_code
_entity_poly.pdbx_strand_id
1 'polypeptide(L)'
;MRLGPGQLLETDTISTNPHARNIRSEVLAKPILIIDNGLTVTYVNKSPLTVARVSDSTTPPMELIEFPSAREVARSGTQPAIQGIMEISPFNQYGRRNFTFMTSRGPMSVLQGITEINPVYAKVEVLRTQTDQFEWDLRITPASIPRERLREILFKVLDPTKSGDWLRVVRFYMQAERYLEAREILTEAIERFPSDLAASRTLITQLDELYASQKFNEIKVRRQSGQRQLAAQLLLAFPESALPVETQVELEDQINSVKQEIALTDEVIKAFEAQVAKLPPADQQAIAEVVRELVDSVNLVTVTRLSDFQVLRRDASLSSESLVSYALGGWLLGSGAGIDNFAVAKSLIRVRELIREYLDNADLARRQQILAELQGEEGAQPEYLARLLATMRPPQSPSLPREEDLPGLFRLQVNRPGGVVVNYVVQLPPEYDPNQKYPCILGIPGRGDKPEVEVDLWCGAPIQGFRIGPATRRSYIVVSPDWMLPEQSDYQYTELEHDRILSCLRDAMRKFSIDTDRVFVTGHLEGATAAWDIAQSHPDLWAGAVMVSPGADKYILHYSVNVRAPKNGDVPLATYIVYGQFDGTRFTNEMGSAASEYVESPRYDSIVVEYRGNGRTRFPEECGRILDWMELSSHRRKRFPRSIETKSMRPGDRFFYWLEAPASTVVGNTYQFDPTDKSGFEARLLPGTVNGIVVSRIPSYRSSALIWLSPDMVDFNQPISISVGSNDRRVERASNSEMVATMLEDARQRGDRMHVFWQRVLIN
;
A
#
# COMPACT_ATOMS: atom_id res chain seq x y z
N MET A 1 9.31 -2.33 11.53
CA MET A 1 8.71 -3.65 11.25
C MET A 1 9.57 -4.73 11.89
N ARG A 2 8.99 -5.77 12.48
CA ARG A 2 9.72 -6.97 12.95
C ARG A 2 9.64 -8.04 11.87
N LEU A 3 10.78 -8.54 11.39
CA LEU A 3 10.82 -9.53 10.30
C LEU A 3 10.56 -10.97 10.76
N GLY A 4 10.46 -11.19 12.07
CA GLY A 4 10.15 -12.48 12.69
C GLY A 4 11.38 -13.17 13.28
N PRO A 5 11.18 -14.27 14.02
CA PRO A 5 12.28 -15.14 14.42
C PRO A 5 12.78 -15.94 13.20
N GLY A 6 14.08 -16.21 13.16
CA GLY A 6 14.71 -17.01 12.13
C GLY A 6 16.20 -17.16 12.36
N GLN A 7 16.83 -18.10 11.68
CA GLN A 7 18.28 -18.24 11.66
C GLN A 7 18.88 -17.06 10.89
N LEU A 8 19.80 -16.35 11.53
CA LEU A 8 20.52 -15.25 10.92
C LEU A 8 21.76 -15.75 10.18
N LEU A 9 21.90 -15.35 8.91
CA LEU A 9 23.05 -15.64 8.06
C LEU A 9 23.48 -14.36 7.32
N GLU A 10 24.66 -14.37 6.71
CA GLU A 10 25.14 -13.26 5.88
C GLU A 10 25.62 -13.76 4.51
N THR A 11 25.29 -13.00 3.46
CA THR A 11 25.73 -13.25 2.07
C THR A 11 26.18 -11.96 1.38
N ASP A 12 26.89 -12.12 0.27
CA ASP A 12 27.35 -11.05 -0.61
C ASP A 12 26.35 -10.75 -1.74
N THR A 13 25.66 -11.78 -2.26
CA THR A 13 24.65 -11.66 -3.31
C THR A 13 23.51 -12.65 -3.09
N ILE A 14 22.33 -12.35 -3.65
CA ILE A 14 21.19 -13.29 -3.75
C ILE A 14 21.02 -13.86 -5.16
N SER A 15 21.83 -13.41 -6.11
CA SER A 15 21.79 -13.91 -7.48
C SER A 15 22.33 -15.33 -7.55
N THR A 16 21.57 -16.20 -8.21
CA THR A 16 21.97 -17.58 -8.52
C THR A 16 22.73 -17.65 -9.84
N ASN A 17 22.87 -16.55 -10.58
CA ASN A 17 23.59 -16.49 -11.85
C ASN A 17 25.12 -16.51 -11.60
N PRO A 18 25.84 -17.57 -12.00
CA PRO A 18 27.28 -17.68 -11.77
C PRO A 18 28.11 -16.66 -12.55
N HIS A 19 27.56 -16.06 -13.62
CA HIS A 19 28.21 -14.99 -14.39
C HIS A 19 27.97 -13.61 -13.78
N ALA A 20 26.90 -13.44 -13.01
CA ALA A 20 26.65 -12.22 -12.23
C ALA A 20 27.48 -12.18 -10.93
N ARG A 21 28.02 -13.33 -10.48
CA ARG A 21 29.06 -13.41 -9.45
C ARG A 21 30.35 -12.82 -10.02
N ASN A 22 30.45 -11.50 -10.01
CA ASN A 22 31.65 -10.79 -10.43
C ASN A 22 32.88 -11.40 -9.75
N ILE A 23 33.85 -11.78 -10.58
CA ILE A 23 35.22 -12.13 -10.22
C ILE A 23 35.85 -10.85 -9.63
N ARG A 24 35.58 -10.54 -8.37
CA ARG A 24 36.31 -9.54 -7.59
C ARG A 24 37.01 -10.25 -6.45
N SER A 25 38.30 -10.48 -6.67
CA SER A 25 39.25 -11.13 -5.77
C SER A 25 39.68 -10.20 -4.62
N GLU A 26 38.72 -9.71 -3.84
CA GLU A 26 38.99 -9.04 -2.56
C GLU A 26 37.95 -9.52 -1.55
N VAL A 27 38.33 -9.58 -0.27
CA VAL A 27 37.52 -10.06 0.86
C VAL A 27 36.09 -9.50 0.73
N LEU A 28 35.15 -10.34 0.27
CA LEU A 28 33.79 -9.91 -0.04
C LEU A 28 33.14 -9.46 1.28
N ALA A 29 32.95 -8.15 1.41
CA ALA A 29 31.99 -7.63 2.36
C ALA A 29 30.66 -8.35 2.10
N LYS A 30 30.02 -8.87 3.15
CA LYS A 30 28.71 -9.50 3.07
C LYS A 30 27.63 -8.49 3.44
N PRO A 31 27.21 -7.56 2.57
CA PRO A 31 26.30 -6.49 2.96
C PRO A 31 24.87 -6.98 3.24
N ILE A 32 24.54 -8.24 2.95
CA ILE A 32 23.17 -8.74 3.03
C ILE A 32 23.00 -9.59 4.27
N LEU A 33 22.02 -9.22 5.10
CA LEU A 33 21.54 -10.01 6.23
C LEU A 33 20.39 -10.91 5.76
N ILE A 34 20.45 -12.17 6.13
CA ILE A 34 19.46 -13.19 5.82
C ILE A 34 18.74 -13.59 7.10
N ILE A 35 17.42 -13.72 7.02
CA ILE A 35 16.58 -14.33 8.05
C ILE A 35 15.86 -15.53 7.43
N ASP A 36 16.28 -16.75 7.79
CA ASP A 36 15.64 -18.00 7.38
C ASP A 36 14.75 -18.53 8.50
N ASN A 37 13.43 -18.49 8.31
CA ASN A 37 12.46 -19.01 9.29
C ASN A 37 12.00 -20.45 8.95
N GLY A 38 12.62 -21.08 7.96
CA GLY A 38 12.25 -22.37 7.43
C GLY A 38 11.20 -22.31 6.32
N LEU A 39 10.25 -21.36 6.30
CA LEU A 39 9.30 -21.19 5.19
C LEU A 39 9.87 -20.27 4.11
N THR A 40 10.38 -19.12 4.55
CA THR A 40 10.92 -18.07 3.71
C THR A 40 12.34 -17.71 4.11
N VAL A 41 13.09 -17.24 3.13
CA VAL A 41 14.40 -16.61 3.29
C VAL A 41 14.20 -15.13 3.00
N THR A 42 14.31 -14.28 4.02
CA THR A 42 14.18 -12.82 3.88
C THR A 42 15.55 -12.17 3.82
N TYR A 43 15.77 -11.31 2.84
CA TYR A 43 17.02 -10.59 2.59
C TYR A 43 16.82 -9.09 2.80
N VAL A 44 17.73 -8.47 3.53
CA VAL A 44 17.81 -7.01 3.73
C VAL A 44 19.26 -6.56 3.76
N ASN A 45 19.50 -5.28 3.45
CA ASN A 45 20.83 -4.72 3.66
C ASN A 45 21.14 -4.67 5.17
N LYS A 46 22.35 -5.07 5.58
CA LYS A 46 22.74 -5.13 7.00
C LYS A 46 23.10 -3.78 7.62
N SER A 47 23.14 -2.72 6.81
CA SER A 47 23.45 -1.37 7.30
C SER A 47 22.48 -0.96 8.42
N PRO A 48 22.95 -0.16 9.40
CA PRO A 48 22.07 0.40 10.43
C PRO A 48 20.99 1.34 9.87
N LEU A 49 21.13 1.79 8.61
CA LEU A 49 20.06 2.54 7.92
C LEU A 49 18.84 1.67 7.59
N THR A 50 19.02 0.34 7.49
CA THR A 50 17.97 -0.62 7.15
C THR A 50 17.61 -1.49 8.36
N VAL A 51 18.61 -1.97 9.10
CA VAL A 51 18.44 -2.84 10.28
C VAL A 51 18.72 -2.07 11.56
N ALA A 52 17.66 -1.66 12.25
CA ALA A 52 17.77 -0.89 13.49
C ALA A 52 18.31 -1.69 14.68
N ARG A 53 17.88 -2.96 14.81
CA ARG A 53 18.25 -3.83 15.93
C ARG A 53 18.14 -5.30 15.54
N VAL A 54 19.13 -6.07 15.97
CA VAL A 54 19.09 -7.55 16.00
C VAL A 54 19.02 -7.97 17.46
N SER A 55 18.23 -8.99 17.78
CA SER A 55 18.11 -9.50 19.15
C SER A 55 17.96 -11.00 19.13
N ASP A 56 18.82 -11.68 19.88
CA ASP A 56 18.72 -13.11 20.09
C ASP A 56 17.52 -13.41 21.00
N SER A 57 16.73 -14.41 20.63
CA SER A 57 15.65 -14.90 21.47
C SER A 57 15.77 -16.41 21.63
N THR A 58 15.81 -16.89 22.87
CA THR A 58 15.65 -18.30 23.19
C THR A 58 14.18 -18.67 23.05
N THR A 59 13.74 -18.93 21.82
CA THR A 59 12.39 -19.41 21.55
C THR A 59 12.31 -20.89 21.93
N PRO A 60 11.27 -21.35 22.64
CA PRO A 60 11.06 -22.77 22.85
C PRO A 60 11.09 -23.51 21.50
N PRO A 61 11.60 -24.75 21.43
CA PRO A 61 11.56 -25.52 20.21
C PRO A 61 10.12 -25.65 19.73
N MET A 62 9.91 -25.38 18.44
CA MET A 62 8.60 -25.53 17.82
C MET A 62 8.18 -27.00 17.81
N GLU A 63 6.90 -27.26 18.00
CA GLU A 63 6.34 -28.61 17.85
C GLU A 63 6.54 -29.06 16.40
N LEU A 64 7.27 -30.15 16.22
CA LEU A 64 7.55 -30.76 14.92
C LEU A 64 6.88 -32.14 14.85
N ILE A 65 6.06 -32.34 13.82
CA ILE A 65 5.36 -33.60 13.58
C ILE A 65 5.85 -34.18 12.25
N GLU A 66 6.54 -35.32 12.33
CA GLU A 66 7.06 -36.06 11.17
C GLU A 66 6.02 -37.05 10.64
N PHE A 67 5.90 -37.14 9.32
CA PHE A 67 4.92 -37.99 8.65
C PHE A 67 5.57 -39.26 8.10
N PRO A 68 4.86 -40.41 8.08
CA PRO A 68 5.34 -41.65 7.46
C PRO A 68 5.77 -41.47 5.99
N SER A 69 5.13 -40.54 5.27
CA SER A 69 5.45 -40.18 3.89
C SER A 69 6.91 -39.78 3.68
N ALA A 70 7.63 -39.33 4.72
CA ALA A 70 9.07 -39.03 4.66
C ALA A 70 9.91 -40.25 4.21
N ARG A 71 9.42 -41.47 4.44
CA ARG A 71 10.06 -42.72 3.98
C ARG A 71 9.81 -43.03 2.51
N GLU A 72 8.84 -42.35 1.89
CA GLU A 72 8.37 -42.55 0.52
C GLU A 72 8.92 -41.52 -0.47
N VAL A 73 9.67 -40.51 0.01
CA VAL A 73 10.20 -39.39 -0.80
C VAL A 73 11.18 -39.86 -1.88
N ALA A 74 11.10 -39.24 -3.05
CA ALA A 74 12.09 -39.39 -4.11
C ALA A 74 13.41 -38.71 -3.71
N ARG A 75 14.53 -39.46 -3.77
CA ARG A 75 15.86 -39.01 -3.31
C ARG A 75 16.92 -38.92 -4.41
N SER A 76 16.46 -38.80 -5.63
CA SER A 76 17.30 -38.80 -6.82
C SER A 76 16.63 -37.94 -7.86
N GLY A 77 17.41 -37.25 -8.70
CA GLY A 77 16.91 -36.37 -9.75
C GLY A 77 16.79 -34.92 -9.29
N THR A 78 17.01 -33.99 -10.21
CA THR A 78 16.96 -32.55 -9.96
C THR A 78 15.58 -32.00 -10.31
N GLN A 79 15.05 -31.14 -9.45
CA GLN A 79 13.80 -30.45 -9.72
C GLN A 79 13.88 -29.57 -10.98
N PRO A 80 12.89 -29.66 -11.90
CA PRO A 80 12.79 -28.73 -13.02
C PRO A 80 12.27 -27.35 -12.59
N ALA A 81 12.60 -26.31 -13.35
CA ALA A 81 12.04 -24.98 -13.15
C ALA A 81 10.51 -25.01 -13.35
N ILE A 82 9.78 -24.31 -12.47
CA ILE A 82 8.31 -24.25 -12.47
C ILE A 82 7.88 -22.93 -13.12
N GLN A 83 7.40 -23.01 -14.36
CA GLN A 83 6.97 -21.83 -15.12
C GLN A 83 5.57 -21.35 -14.75
N GLY A 84 4.70 -22.25 -14.29
CA GLY A 84 3.36 -21.92 -13.86
C GLY A 84 2.65 -23.12 -13.23
N ILE A 85 1.75 -22.85 -12.30
CA ILE A 85 0.93 -23.85 -11.64
C ILE A 85 -0.35 -24.04 -12.47
N MET A 86 -0.67 -25.29 -12.82
CA MET A 86 -1.89 -25.61 -13.57
C MET A 86 -3.02 -26.05 -12.63
N GLU A 87 -2.72 -27.02 -11.77
CA GLU A 87 -3.70 -27.60 -10.87
C GLU A 87 -3.02 -28.09 -9.59
N ILE A 88 -3.68 -27.86 -8.46
CA ILE A 88 -3.28 -28.40 -7.16
C ILE A 88 -4.52 -29.05 -6.57
N SER A 89 -4.50 -30.38 -6.41
CA SER A 89 -5.61 -31.04 -5.70
C SER A 89 -5.55 -30.68 -4.22
N PRO A 90 -6.68 -30.66 -3.50
CA PRO A 90 -6.68 -30.59 -2.04
C PRO A 90 -5.88 -31.75 -1.45
N PHE A 91 -5.31 -31.54 -0.26
CA PHE A 91 -4.74 -32.65 0.50
C PHE A 91 -5.84 -33.61 0.95
N ASN A 92 -5.57 -34.90 0.83
CA ASN A 92 -6.39 -35.94 1.46
C ASN A 92 -6.04 -36.07 2.96
N GLN A 93 -6.74 -36.95 3.68
CA GLN A 93 -6.52 -37.18 5.12
C GLN A 93 -5.10 -37.67 5.47
N TYR A 94 -4.33 -38.19 4.51
CA TYR A 94 -2.95 -38.64 4.72
C TYR A 94 -1.91 -37.55 4.37
N GLY A 95 -2.37 -36.33 4.11
CA GLY A 95 -1.49 -35.22 3.70
C GLY A 95 -0.91 -35.39 2.31
N ARG A 96 -1.58 -36.11 1.40
CA ARG A 96 -1.12 -36.31 0.01
C ARG A 96 -1.99 -35.53 -0.98
N ARG A 97 -1.39 -35.05 -2.07
CA ARG A 97 -2.08 -34.35 -3.16
C ARG A 97 -1.40 -34.57 -4.51
N ASN A 98 -2.13 -34.41 -5.60
CA ASN A 98 -1.56 -34.28 -6.93
C ASN A 98 -1.26 -32.81 -7.23
N PHE A 99 -0.11 -32.57 -7.87
CA PHE A 99 0.34 -31.23 -8.24
C PHE A 99 0.75 -31.25 -9.71
N THR A 100 0.06 -30.46 -10.53
CA THR A 100 0.29 -30.37 -11.97
C THR A 100 0.80 -28.96 -12.33
N PHE A 101 1.91 -28.90 -13.05
CA PHE A 101 2.59 -27.65 -13.37
C PHE A 101 3.28 -27.67 -14.72
N MET A 102 3.55 -26.49 -15.25
CA MET A 102 4.25 -26.30 -16.51
C MET A 102 5.76 -26.25 -16.30
N THR A 103 6.48 -27.05 -17.09
CA THR A 103 7.94 -26.99 -17.25
C THR A 103 8.28 -26.53 -18.67
N SER A 104 9.56 -26.27 -18.93
CA SER A 104 10.05 -25.99 -20.29
C SER A 104 9.83 -27.14 -21.29
N ARG A 105 9.59 -28.37 -20.82
CA ARG A 105 9.32 -29.54 -21.65
C ARG A 105 7.82 -29.87 -21.78
N GLY A 106 6.95 -29.07 -21.16
CA GLY A 106 5.51 -29.30 -21.12
C GLY A 106 4.97 -29.57 -19.71
N PRO A 107 3.68 -29.92 -19.60
CA PRO A 107 3.02 -30.18 -18.33
C PRO A 107 3.57 -31.45 -17.67
N MET A 108 3.74 -31.40 -16.35
CA MET A 108 4.17 -32.50 -15.50
C MET A 108 3.21 -32.60 -14.30
N SER A 109 2.89 -33.83 -13.88
CA SER A 109 2.06 -34.08 -12.69
C SER A 109 2.83 -34.98 -11.73
N VAL A 110 2.84 -34.61 -10.45
CA VAL A 110 3.56 -35.34 -9.40
C VAL A 110 2.64 -35.58 -8.21
N LEU A 111 2.86 -36.71 -7.53
CA LEU A 111 2.26 -36.99 -6.22
C LEU A 111 3.13 -36.37 -5.14
N GLN A 112 2.55 -35.44 -4.37
CA GLN A 112 3.18 -34.82 -3.22
C GLN A 112 2.62 -35.37 -1.91
N GLY A 113 3.44 -35.39 -0.87
CA GLY A 113 3.03 -35.71 0.49
C GLY A 113 3.67 -34.78 1.51
N ILE A 114 2.93 -34.42 2.56
CA ILE A 114 3.50 -33.75 3.73
C ILE A 114 4.45 -34.75 4.42
N THR A 115 5.68 -34.31 4.69
CA THR A 115 6.73 -35.12 5.32
C THR A 115 7.07 -34.65 6.72
N GLU A 116 6.94 -33.36 6.99
CA GLU A 116 6.97 -32.76 8.32
C GLU A 116 6.10 -31.51 8.37
N ILE A 117 5.59 -31.18 9.56
CA ILE A 117 4.86 -29.93 9.80
C ILE A 117 5.22 -29.35 11.15
N ASN A 118 5.36 -28.04 11.19
CA ASN A 118 5.48 -27.23 12.41
C ASN A 118 4.56 -25.99 12.29
N PRO A 119 4.47 -25.14 13.32
CA PRO A 119 3.59 -23.96 13.31
C PRO A 119 3.87 -22.95 12.20
N VAL A 120 5.07 -22.93 11.62
CA VAL A 120 5.49 -21.98 10.58
C VAL A 120 5.31 -22.55 9.18
N TYR A 121 5.64 -23.82 8.97
CA TYR A 121 5.58 -24.45 7.65
C TYR A 121 5.11 -25.91 7.70
N ALA A 122 4.50 -26.35 6.60
CA ALA A 122 4.37 -27.75 6.21
C ALA A 122 5.36 -28.02 5.07
N LYS A 123 6.25 -29.00 5.26
CA LYS A 123 7.15 -29.49 4.21
C LYS A 123 6.43 -30.53 3.37
N VAL A 124 6.41 -30.30 2.08
CA VAL A 124 5.67 -31.07 1.07
C VAL A 124 6.68 -31.55 0.04
N GLU A 125 6.81 -32.86 -0.10
CA GLU A 125 7.84 -33.45 -0.97
C GLU A 125 7.23 -34.40 -2.00
N VAL A 126 7.92 -34.59 -3.12
CA VAL A 126 7.53 -35.55 -4.15
C VAL A 126 7.73 -36.97 -3.64
N LEU A 127 6.65 -37.76 -3.68
CA LEU A 127 6.66 -39.16 -3.31
C LEU A 127 7.08 -40.00 -4.52
N ARG A 128 7.83 -41.09 -4.28
CA ARG A 128 8.29 -42.00 -5.34
C ARG A 128 7.11 -42.63 -6.06
N THR A 129 7.05 -42.43 -7.37
CA THR A 129 6.18 -43.16 -8.30
C THR A 129 7.04 -43.91 -9.32
N GLN A 130 6.40 -44.66 -10.23
CA GLN A 130 7.11 -45.34 -11.32
C GLN A 130 7.70 -44.36 -12.36
N THR A 131 7.17 -43.14 -12.43
CA THR A 131 7.42 -42.18 -13.51
C THR A 131 8.23 -40.97 -13.07
N ASP A 132 8.09 -40.54 -11.81
CA ASP A 132 8.60 -39.25 -11.36
C ASP A 132 9.52 -39.43 -10.16
N GLN A 133 10.78 -39.04 -10.34
CA GLN A 133 11.84 -39.18 -9.34
C GLN A 133 12.73 -37.93 -9.39
N PHE A 134 12.33 -36.89 -8.67
CA PHE A 134 13.19 -35.76 -8.35
C PHE A 134 12.95 -35.28 -6.93
N GLU A 135 14.00 -34.77 -6.29
CA GLU A 135 13.91 -34.15 -4.97
C GLU A 135 13.26 -32.76 -5.08
N TRP A 136 12.29 -32.47 -4.23
CA TRP A 136 11.62 -31.17 -4.16
C TRP A 136 11.18 -30.87 -2.72
N ASP A 137 11.92 -30.01 -2.02
CA ASP A 137 11.55 -29.46 -0.71
C ASP A 137 10.64 -28.23 -0.90
N LEU A 138 9.34 -28.46 -1.14
CA LEU A 138 8.32 -27.40 -1.14
C LEU A 138 7.88 -27.10 0.28
N ARG A 139 7.78 -25.82 0.64
CA ARG A 139 7.20 -25.43 1.92
C ARG A 139 6.03 -24.48 1.73
N ILE A 140 4.97 -24.72 2.49
CA ILE A 140 3.75 -23.91 2.50
C ILE A 140 3.41 -23.55 3.94
N THR A 141 2.70 -22.44 4.15
CA THR A 141 2.17 -22.13 5.48
C THR A 141 1.08 -23.13 5.88
N PRO A 142 1.02 -23.62 7.14
CA PRO A 142 -0.09 -24.44 7.63
C PRO A 142 -1.45 -23.73 7.52
N ALA A 143 -1.47 -22.40 7.48
CA ALA A 143 -2.67 -21.60 7.28
C ALA A 143 -3.31 -21.79 5.89
N SER A 144 -2.54 -22.29 4.91
CA SER A 144 -3.06 -22.63 3.57
C SER A 144 -3.84 -23.95 3.53
N ILE A 145 -3.76 -24.76 4.60
CA ILE A 145 -4.49 -26.02 4.70
C ILE A 145 -5.81 -25.75 5.42
N PRO A 146 -6.98 -26.10 4.83
CA PRO A 146 -8.28 -25.91 5.48
C PRO A 146 -8.31 -26.49 6.89
N ARG A 147 -8.91 -25.77 7.84
CA ARG A 147 -8.94 -26.11 9.27
C ARG A 147 -9.28 -27.58 9.54
N GLU A 148 -10.42 -28.04 9.03
CA GLU A 148 -10.87 -29.42 9.22
C GLU A 148 -9.91 -30.43 8.62
N ARG A 149 -9.36 -30.12 7.44
CA ARG A 149 -8.40 -31.02 6.78
C ARG A 149 -7.08 -31.10 7.55
N LEU A 150 -6.57 -29.98 8.05
CA LEU A 150 -5.35 -29.99 8.86
C LEU A 150 -5.54 -30.83 10.12
N ARG A 151 -6.66 -30.65 10.82
CA ARG A 151 -7.02 -31.45 11.98
C ARG A 151 -7.02 -32.95 11.66
N GLU A 152 -7.69 -33.36 10.59
CA GLU A 152 -7.72 -34.77 10.16
C GLU A 152 -6.31 -35.31 9.88
N ILE A 153 -5.50 -34.54 9.14
CA ILE A 153 -4.12 -34.91 8.79
C ILE A 153 -3.27 -35.14 10.04
N LEU A 154 -3.34 -34.24 11.03
CA LEU A 154 -2.57 -34.36 12.28
C LEU A 154 -2.94 -35.63 13.05
N PHE A 155 -4.24 -35.96 13.17
CA PHE A 155 -4.70 -37.18 13.85
C PHE A 155 -4.60 -38.47 13.03
N LYS A 156 -4.17 -38.41 11.76
CA LYS A 156 -3.72 -39.62 11.05
C LYS A 156 -2.29 -40.02 11.40
N VAL A 157 -1.49 -39.08 11.89
CA VAL A 157 -0.10 -39.33 12.30
C VAL A 157 0.02 -39.54 13.80
N LEU A 158 -0.68 -38.71 14.57
CA LEU A 158 -0.69 -38.76 16.03
C LEU A 158 -1.77 -39.71 16.53
N ASP A 159 -1.49 -40.42 17.62
CA ASP A 159 -2.35 -41.46 18.17
C ASP A 159 -3.49 -40.85 19.01
N PRO A 160 -4.75 -40.86 18.52
CA PRO A 160 -5.86 -40.24 19.23
C PRO A 160 -6.22 -40.98 20.53
N THR A 161 -5.62 -42.15 20.80
CA THR A 161 -5.80 -42.90 22.06
C THR A 161 -4.83 -42.46 23.17
N LYS A 162 -3.87 -41.57 22.88
CA LYS A 162 -2.88 -41.09 23.86
C LYS A 162 -3.07 -39.61 24.18
N SER A 163 -3.34 -39.30 25.44
CA SER A 163 -3.49 -37.92 25.95
C SER A 163 -2.29 -37.01 25.59
N GLY A 164 -1.07 -37.54 25.61
CA GLY A 164 0.14 -36.80 25.21
C GLY A 164 0.12 -36.30 23.77
N ASP A 165 -0.42 -37.07 22.83
CA ASP A 165 -0.50 -36.69 21.41
C ASP A 165 -1.56 -35.61 21.15
N TRP A 166 -2.64 -35.60 21.94
CA TRP A 166 -3.58 -34.47 21.94
C TRP A 166 -2.91 -33.17 22.38
N LEU A 167 -2.11 -33.22 23.46
CA LEU A 167 -1.38 -32.03 23.93
C LEU A 167 -0.34 -31.53 22.91
N ARG A 168 0.22 -32.40 22.07
CA ARG A 168 1.07 -31.99 20.94
C ARG A 168 0.29 -31.14 19.94
N VAL A 169 -0.92 -31.58 19.55
CA VAL A 169 -1.79 -30.82 18.64
C VAL A 169 -2.20 -29.47 19.26
N VAL A 170 -2.51 -29.43 20.57
CA VAL A 170 -2.80 -28.18 21.28
C VAL A 170 -1.60 -27.23 21.22
N ARG A 171 -0.38 -27.69 21.52
CA ARG A 171 0.83 -26.88 21.43
C ARG A 171 1.09 -26.39 20.01
N PHE A 172 0.90 -27.24 19.00
CA PHE A 172 1.02 -26.87 17.60
C PHE A 172 0.11 -25.67 17.26
N TYR A 173 -1.19 -25.77 17.57
CA TYR A 173 -2.13 -24.69 17.28
C TYR A 173 -1.85 -23.43 18.11
N MET A 174 -1.46 -23.58 19.39
CA MET A 174 -1.11 -22.46 20.25
C MET A 174 0.13 -21.71 19.74
N GLN A 175 1.18 -22.43 19.33
CA GLN A 175 2.39 -21.84 18.73
C GLN A 175 2.12 -21.23 17.34
N ALA A 176 1.09 -21.69 16.63
CA ALA A 176 0.63 -21.11 15.36
C ALA A 176 -0.36 -19.94 15.56
N GLU A 177 -0.58 -19.49 16.80
CA GLU A 177 -1.54 -18.45 17.19
C GLU A 177 -3.00 -18.74 16.78
N ARG A 178 -3.35 -20.03 16.65
CA ARG A 178 -4.68 -20.56 16.35
C ARG A 178 -5.39 -20.98 17.63
N TYR A 179 -5.60 -20.01 18.51
CA TYR A 179 -6.05 -20.25 19.88
C TYR A 179 -7.44 -20.88 19.96
N LEU A 180 -8.35 -20.54 19.05
CA LEU A 180 -9.68 -21.14 18.99
C LEU A 180 -9.60 -22.65 18.71
N GLU A 181 -8.80 -23.05 17.73
CA GLU A 181 -8.55 -24.46 17.42
C GLU A 181 -7.82 -25.19 18.55
N ALA A 182 -6.81 -24.56 19.16
CA ALA A 182 -6.12 -25.12 20.31
C ALA A 182 -7.10 -25.40 21.48
N ARG A 183 -8.02 -24.47 21.74
CA ARG A 183 -9.03 -24.56 22.79
C ARG A 183 -10.01 -25.70 22.55
N GLU A 184 -10.53 -25.82 21.33
CA GLU A 184 -11.46 -26.90 20.96
C GLU A 184 -10.81 -28.28 21.11
N ILE A 185 -9.58 -28.44 20.60
CA ILE A 185 -8.83 -29.70 20.70
C ILE A 185 -8.56 -30.04 22.17
N LEU A 186 -8.17 -29.06 22.99
CA LEU A 186 -7.92 -29.28 24.42
C LEU A 186 -9.18 -29.68 25.17
N THR A 187 -10.32 -29.07 24.84
CA THR A 187 -11.62 -29.37 25.48
C THR A 187 -12.00 -30.83 25.23
N GLU A 188 -11.94 -31.27 23.97
CA GLU A 188 -12.20 -32.66 23.60
C GLU A 188 -11.18 -33.64 24.20
N ALA A 189 -9.91 -33.25 24.29
CA ALA A 189 -8.89 -34.05 24.96
C ALA A 189 -9.24 -34.30 26.43
N ILE A 190 -9.68 -33.26 27.15
CA ILE A 190 -10.05 -33.36 28.58
C ILE A 190 -11.30 -34.24 28.77
N GLU A 191 -12.27 -34.15 27.87
CA GLU A 191 -13.45 -35.03 27.91
C GLU A 191 -13.07 -36.49 27.70
N ARG A 192 -12.11 -36.76 26.82
CA ARG A 192 -11.65 -38.12 26.49
C ARG A 192 -10.69 -38.70 27.54
N PHE A 193 -9.86 -37.87 28.17
CA PHE A 193 -8.86 -38.28 29.15
C PHE A 193 -9.02 -37.49 30.48
N PRO A 194 -10.16 -37.64 31.17
CA PRO A 194 -10.50 -36.77 32.30
C PRO A 194 -9.54 -36.92 33.50
N SER A 195 -9.00 -38.12 33.72
CA SER A 195 -8.03 -38.38 34.79
C SER A 195 -6.63 -37.86 34.45
N ASP A 196 -6.14 -38.11 33.23
CA ASP A 196 -4.78 -37.72 32.80
C ASP A 196 -4.64 -36.21 32.61
N LEU A 197 -5.69 -35.55 32.14
CA LEU A 197 -5.67 -34.14 31.74
C LEU A 197 -6.42 -33.21 32.71
N ALA A 198 -6.74 -33.67 33.92
CA ALA A 198 -7.44 -32.87 34.93
C ALA A 198 -6.75 -31.51 35.19
N ALA A 199 -5.42 -31.49 35.30
CA ALA A 199 -4.64 -30.28 35.52
C ALA A 199 -4.61 -29.34 34.30
N SER A 200 -4.83 -29.86 33.10
CA SER A 200 -4.82 -29.09 31.84
C SER A 200 -6.06 -28.22 31.66
N ARG A 201 -7.07 -28.33 32.53
CA ARG A 201 -8.24 -27.43 32.52
C ARG A 201 -7.85 -25.95 32.68
N THR A 202 -6.78 -25.68 33.42
CA THR A 202 -6.24 -24.32 33.59
C THR A 202 -5.71 -23.72 32.28
N LEU A 203 -5.26 -24.56 31.34
CA LEU A 203 -4.79 -24.15 30.02
C LEU A 203 -5.95 -23.70 29.12
N ILE A 204 -7.19 -24.15 29.35
CA ILE A 204 -8.38 -23.61 28.65
C ILE A 204 -8.51 -22.13 28.96
N THR A 205 -8.41 -21.74 30.24
CA THR A 205 -8.47 -20.33 30.66
C THR A 205 -7.37 -19.50 30.00
N GLN A 206 -6.13 -20.01 29.95
CA GLN A 206 -5.04 -19.33 29.26
C GLN A 206 -5.30 -19.16 27.75
N LEU A 207 -5.87 -20.17 27.09
CA LEU A 207 -6.23 -20.07 25.67
C LEU A 207 -7.37 -19.08 25.43
N ASP A 208 -8.35 -19.03 26.33
CA ASP A 208 -9.42 -18.04 26.30
C ASP A 208 -8.85 -16.61 26.44
N GLU A 209 -7.91 -16.40 27.38
CA GLU A 209 -7.21 -15.11 27.55
C GLU A 209 -6.38 -14.71 26.32
N LEU A 210 -5.64 -15.65 25.72
CA LEU A 210 -4.85 -15.40 24.50
C LEU A 210 -5.76 -15.08 23.31
N TYR A 211 -6.87 -15.80 23.15
CA TYR A 211 -7.84 -15.54 22.09
C TYR A 211 -8.57 -14.19 22.28
N ALA A 212 -8.94 -13.86 23.52
CA ALA A 212 -9.50 -12.55 23.85
C ALA A 212 -8.49 -11.44 23.56
N SER A 213 -7.22 -11.61 23.95
CA SER A 213 -6.15 -10.65 23.66
C SER A 213 -5.93 -10.45 22.16
N GLN A 214 -5.98 -11.53 21.37
CA GLN A 214 -5.89 -11.46 19.90
C GLN A 214 -7.04 -10.65 19.29
N LYS A 215 -8.28 -10.87 19.76
CA LYS A 215 -9.46 -10.09 19.32
C LYS A 215 -9.35 -8.62 19.72
N PHE A 216 -8.90 -8.35 20.95
CA PHE A 216 -8.73 -6.98 21.42
C PHE A 216 -7.66 -6.23 20.60
N ASN A 217 -6.55 -6.90 20.28
CA ASN A 217 -5.53 -6.35 19.38
C ASN A 217 -6.07 -6.06 17.97
N GLU A 218 -6.93 -6.93 17.44
CA GLU A 218 -7.61 -6.67 16.16
C GLU A 218 -8.51 -5.43 16.20
N ILE A 219 -9.23 -5.22 17.30
CA ILE A 219 -10.04 -4.00 17.50
C ILE A 219 -9.15 -2.76 17.51
N LYS A 220 -7.99 -2.82 18.17
CA LYS A 220 -7.01 -1.71 18.17
C LYS A 220 -6.52 -1.39 16.76
N VAL A 221 -6.16 -2.39 15.97
CA VAL A 221 -5.75 -2.22 14.56
C VAL A 221 -6.85 -1.53 13.75
N ARG A 222 -8.10 -1.98 13.88
CA ARG A 222 -9.24 -1.37 13.16
C ARG A 222 -9.49 0.08 13.57
N ARG A 223 -9.44 0.39 14.88
CA ARG A 223 -9.57 1.76 15.39
C ARG A 223 -8.49 2.67 14.84
N GLN A 224 -7.24 2.23 14.85
CA GLN A 224 -6.09 2.98 14.31
C GLN A 224 -6.17 3.16 12.79
N SER A 225 -6.79 2.21 12.10
CA SER A 225 -7.02 2.24 10.65
C SER A 225 -8.23 3.09 10.24
N GLY A 226 -8.91 3.76 11.18
CA GLY A 226 -10.04 4.66 10.87
C GLY A 226 -11.43 4.02 10.93
N GLN A 227 -11.55 2.72 11.24
CA GLN A 227 -12.85 2.06 11.48
C GLN A 227 -13.34 2.33 12.90
N ARG A 228 -13.54 3.60 13.23
CA ARG A 228 -13.79 4.04 14.62
C ARG A 228 -15.17 3.62 15.11
N GLN A 229 -16.18 3.59 14.26
CA GLN A 229 -17.54 3.23 14.66
C GLN A 229 -17.62 1.74 14.98
N LEU A 230 -17.10 0.87 14.10
CA LEU A 230 -17.03 -0.57 14.31
C LEU A 230 -16.18 -0.89 15.54
N ALA A 231 -15.01 -0.26 15.68
CA ALA A 231 -14.18 -0.45 16.86
C ALA A 231 -14.89 -0.04 18.15
N ALA A 232 -15.61 1.09 18.16
CA ALA A 232 -16.41 1.54 19.30
C ALA A 232 -17.48 0.51 19.67
N GLN A 233 -18.22 -0.03 18.69
CA GLN A 233 -19.23 -1.06 18.92
C GLN A 233 -18.61 -2.34 19.50
N LEU A 234 -17.48 -2.79 18.94
CA LEU A 234 -16.79 -3.99 19.40
C LEU A 234 -16.20 -3.83 20.81
N LEU A 235 -15.67 -2.65 21.16
CA LEU A 235 -15.16 -2.35 22.51
C LEU A 235 -16.29 -2.37 23.54
N LEU A 236 -17.42 -1.72 23.24
CA LEU A 236 -18.56 -1.65 24.16
C LEU A 236 -19.21 -3.02 24.41
N ALA A 237 -19.11 -3.94 23.45
CA ALA A 237 -19.61 -5.30 23.55
C ALA A 237 -18.57 -6.32 24.04
N PHE A 238 -17.33 -5.89 24.34
CA PHE A 238 -16.23 -6.80 24.65
C PHE A 238 -16.37 -7.41 26.06
N PRO A 239 -16.22 -8.74 26.24
CA PRO A 239 -16.31 -9.37 27.56
C PRO A 239 -15.04 -9.11 28.37
N GLU A 240 -15.08 -8.14 29.28
CA GLU A 240 -13.94 -7.71 30.12
C GLU A 240 -13.29 -8.87 30.90
N SER A 241 -14.11 -9.72 31.52
CA SER A 241 -13.64 -10.84 32.34
C SER A 241 -12.86 -11.92 31.57
N ALA A 242 -12.83 -11.85 30.23
CA ALA A 242 -12.06 -12.77 29.39
C ALA A 242 -10.60 -12.31 29.17
N LEU A 243 -10.22 -11.11 29.61
CA LEU A 243 -8.86 -10.57 29.46
C LEU A 243 -8.04 -10.68 30.76
N PRO A 244 -6.70 -10.70 30.68
CA PRO A 244 -5.83 -10.52 31.84
C PRO A 244 -6.08 -9.17 32.54
N VAL A 245 -5.89 -9.10 33.86
CA VAL A 245 -6.18 -7.91 34.69
C VAL A 245 -5.54 -6.63 34.15
N GLU A 246 -4.27 -6.69 33.75
CA GLU A 246 -3.57 -5.52 33.17
C GLU A 246 -4.25 -5.02 31.89
N THR A 247 -4.76 -5.94 31.06
CA THR A 247 -5.46 -5.62 29.80
C THR A 247 -6.91 -5.20 30.03
N GLN A 248 -7.54 -5.59 31.15
CA GLN A 248 -8.87 -5.09 31.54
C GLN A 248 -8.83 -3.58 31.79
N VAL A 249 -7.79 -3.08 32.47
CA VAL A 249 -7.59 -1.64 32.67
C VAL A 249 -7.44 -0.92 31.33
N GLU A 250 -6.64 -1.48 30.41
CA GLU A 250 -6.51 -0.92 29.05
C GLU A 250 -7.86 -0.91 28.32
N LEU A 251 -8.66 -1.98 28.41
CA LEU A 251 -10.01 -2.03 27.82
C LEU A 251 -10.93 -0.95 28.41
N GLU A 252 -10.95 -0.80 29.74
CA GLU A 252 -11.76 0.21 30.42
C GLU A 252 -11.38 1.63 29.97
N ASP A 253 -10.08 1.93 29.90
CA ASP A 253 -9.56 3.20 29.39
C ASP A 253 -10.02 3.46 27.94
N GLN A 254 -9.94 2.44 27.08
CA GLN A 254 -10.38 2.54 25.68
C GLN A 254 -11.90 2.78 25.59
N ILE A 255 -12.70 2.07 26.40
CA ILE A 255 -14.16 2.25 26.47
C ILE A 255 -14.52 3.67 26.94
N ASN A 256 -13.87 4.15 28.00
CA ASN A 256 -14.10 5.48 28.55
C ASN A 256 -13.72 6.57 27.53
N SER A 257 -12.58 6.41 26.85
CA SER A 257 -12.17 7.28 25.74
C SER A 257 -13.23 7.32 24.63
N VAL A 258 -13.74 6.17 24.18
CA VAL A 258 -14.78 6.11 23.13
C VAL A 258 -16.08 6.78 23.59
N LYS A 259 -16.52 6.54 24.84
CA LYS A 259 -17.74 7.18 25.39
C LYS A 259 -17.59 8.70 25.43
N GLN A 260 -16.42 9.20 25.83
CA GLN A 260 -16.13 10.64 25.83
C GLN A 260 -16.11 11.21 24.42
N GLU A 261 -15.51 10.52 23.46
CA GLU A 261 -15.47 10.93 22.04
C GLU A 261 -16.87 11.02 21.44
N ILE A 262 -17.74 10.04 21.70
CA ILE A 262 -19.15 10.04 21.26
C ILE A 262 -19.90 11.23 21.87
N ALA A 263 -19.83 11.39 23.20
CA ALA A 263 -20.53 12.46 23.90
C ALA A 263 -20.07 13.86 23.45
N LEU A 264 -18.75 14.03 23.27
CA LEU A 264 -18.17 15.27 22.76
C LEU A 264 -18.66 15.58 21.34
N THR A 265 -18.71 14.56 20.47
CA THR A 265 -19.18 14.73 19.09
C THR A 265 -20.62 15.23 19.05
N ASP A 266 -21.51 14.62 19.82
CA ASP A 266 -22.91 15.03 19.93
C ASP A 266 -23.05 16.45 20.50
N GLU A 267 -22.25 16.80 21.51
CA GLU A 267 -22.26 18.13 22.12
C GLU A 267 -21.76 19.22 21.17
N VAL A 268 -20.73 18.92 20.36
CA VAL A 268 -20.18 19.85 19.36
C VAL A 268 -21.23 20.16 18.30
N ILE A 269 -21.89 19.13 17.75
CA ILE A 269 -22.93 19.29 16.71
C ILE A 269 -24.09 20.13 17.24
N LYS A 270 -24.65 19.77 18.41
CA LYS A 270 -25.77 20.52 19.00
C LYS A 270 -25.42 21.98 19.27
N ALA A 271 -24.21 22.24 19.76
CA ALA A 271 -23.77 23.61 20.00
C ALA A 271 -23.60 24.39 18.69
N PHE A 272 -23.10 23.75 17.64
CA PHE A 272 -22.96 24.36 16.32
C PHE A 272 -24.33 24.74 15.75
N GLU A 273 -25.29 23.82 15.74
CA GLU A 273 -26.67 24.09 15.29
C GLU A 273 -27.32 25.23 16.07
N ALA A 274 -27.10 25.28 17.39
CA ALA A 274 -27.61 26.35 18.25
C ALA A 274 -27.01 27.73 17.91
N GLN A 275 -25.77 27.81 17.40
CA GLN A 275 -25.21 29.08 16.92
C GLN A 275 -25.75 29.43 15.52
N VAL A 276 -25.91 28.46 14.63
CA VAL A 276 -26.53 28.68 13.30
C VAL A 276 -27.94 29.23 13.45
N ALA A 277 -28.74 28.71 14.38
CA ALA A 277 -30.12 29.16 14.62
C ALA A 277 -30.23 30.63 15.09
N LYS A 278 -29.14 31.23 15.58
CA LYS A 278 -29.10 32.64 16.00
C LYS A 278 -28.75 33.60 14.85
N LEU A 279 -28.35 33.10 13.70
CA LEU A 279 -28.01 33.94 12.54
C LEU A 279 -29.28 34.54 11.89
N PRO A 280 -29.17 35.64 11.15
CA PRO A 280 -30.28 36.16 10.34
C PRO A 280 -30.80 35.12 9.33
N PRO A 281 -32.11 35.09 9.00
CA PRO A 281 -32.68 34.09 8.09
C PRO A 281 -32.01 34.01 6.71
N ALA A 282 -31.58 35.15 6.17
CA ALA A 282 -30.87 35.21 4.89
C ALA A 282 -29.51 34.49 4.95
N ASP A 283 -28.78 34.64 6.05
CA ASP A 283 -27.49 33.99 6.25
C ASP A 283 -27.65 32.50 6.52
N GLN A 284 -28.67 32.10 7.29
CA GLN A 284 -29.01 30.68 7.47
C GLN A 284 -29.28 30.01 6.12
N GLN A 285 -30.03 30.67 5.23
CA GLN A 285 -30.33 30.16 3.90
C GLN A 285 -29.06 30.07 3.03
N ALA A 286 -28.16 31.04 3.12
CA ALA A 286 -26.92 31.06 2.33
C ALA A 286 -25.97 29.91 2.66
N ILE A 287 -25.97 29.42 3.91
CA ILE A 287 -25.09 28.32 4.36
C ILE A 287 -25.82 26.97 4.55
N ALA A 288 -27.12 26.91 4.24
CA ALA A 288 -27.96 25.77 4.60
C ALA A 288 -27.44 24.42 4.05
N GLU A 289 -26.93 24.40 2.82
CA GLU A 289 -26.41 23.18 2.20
C GLU A 289 -25.13 22.67 2.86
N VAL A 290 -24.17 23.56 3.15
CA VAL A 290 -22.92 23.17 3.81
C VAL A 290 -23.15 22.81 5.28
N VAL A 291 -24.10 23.47 5.96
CA VAL A 291 -24.50 23.11 7.33
C VAL A 291 -25.10 21.72 7.37
N ARG A 292 -26.00 21.40 6.43
CA ARG A 292 -26.57 20.04 6.31
C ARG A 292 -25.48 19.00 6.03
N GLU A 293 -24.61 19.29 5.05
CA GLU A 293 -23.46 18.43 4.74
C GLU A 293 -22.60 18.14 5.98
N LEU A 294 -22.27 19.18 6.75
CA LEU A 294 -21.47 19.08 7.96
C LEU A 294 -22.19 18.24 9.02
N VAL A 295 -23.41 18.58 9.38
CA VAL A 295 -24.18 17.87 10.43
C VAL A 295 -24.38 16.40 10.08
N ASP A 296 -24.67 16.08 8.81
CA ASP A 296 -24.88 14.70 8.35
C ASP A 296 -23.59 13.87 8.30
N SER A 297 -22.42 14.53 8.26
CA SER A 297 -21.14 13.86 7.97
C SER A 297 -20.12 13.93 9.12
N VAL A 298 -20.37 14.71 10.16
CA VAL A 298 -19.53 14.72 11.35
C VAL A 298 -19.64 13.37 12.06
N ASN A 299 -18.49 12.77 12.34
CA ASN A 299 -18.35 11.51 13.04
C ASN A 299 -17.11 11.52 13.93
N LEU A 300 -16.81 10.39 14.57
CA LEU A 300 -15.68 10.24 15.50
C LEU A 300 -14.31 10.57 14.91
N VAL A 301 -14.17 10.63 13.58
CA VAL A 301 -12.94 11.05 12.89
C VAL A 301 -13.03 12.52 12.47
N THR A 302 -14.10 12.91 11.79
CA THR A 302 -14.23 14.23 11.15
C THR A 302 -14.55 15.37 12.13
N VAL A 303 -14.97 15.07 13.36
CA VAL A 303 -15.20 16.06 14.43
C VAL A 303 -13.97 16.94 14.73
N THR A 304 -12.76 16.44 14.46
CA THR A 304 -11.51 17.20 14.61
C THR A 304 -11.42 18.43 13.68
N ARG A 305 -12.23 18.47 12.62
CA ARG A 305 -12.38 19.68 11.79
C ARG A 305 -13.04 20.83 12.53
N LEU A 306 -13.75 20.56 13.64
CA LEU A 306 -14.45 21.55 14.45
C LEU A 306 -13.68 21.94 15.72
N SER A 307 -12.39 21.60 15.82
CA SER A 307 -11.58 21.86 17.01
C SER A 307 -11.54 23.34 17.40
N ASP A 308 -11.39 24.27 16.45
CA ASP A 308 -11.35 25.71 16.73
C ASP A 308 -12.68 26.20 17.29
N PHE A 309 -13.80 25.80 16.67
CA PHE A 309 -15.13 26.07 17.19
C PHE A 309 -15.31 25.50 18.61
N GLN A 310 -14.87 24.27 18.84
CA GLN A 310 -15.01 23.60 20.13
C GLN A 310 -14.25 24.32 21.25
N VAL A 311 -13.07 24.85 20.95
CA VAL A 311 -12.27 25.65 21.89
C VAL A 311 -12.92 27.02 22.11
N LEU A 312 -13.29 27.71 21.03
CA LEU A 312 -13.71 29.11 21.06
C LEU A 312 -15.16 29.33 21.47
N ARG A 313 -16.04 28.32 21.37
CA ARG A 313 -17.47 28.44 21.76
C ARG A 313 -17.70 28.80 23.24
N ARG A 314 -16.66 28.70 24.08
CA ARG A 314 -16.70 29.07 25.50
C ARG A 314 -16.39 30.55 25.73
N ASP A 315 -15.88 31.25 24.73
CA ASP A 315 -15.60 32.67 24.80
C ASP A 315 -16.88 33.47 24.55
N ALA A 316 -17.36 34.16 25.58
CA ALA A 316 -18.58 34.97 25.52
C ALA A 316 -18.42 36.26 24.69
N SER A 317 -17.20 36.64 24.30
CA SER A 317 -16.93 37.84 23.49
C SER A 317 -17.16 37.62 21.99
N LEU A 318 -17.18 36.37 21.53
CA LEU A 318 -17.34 36.04 20.11
C LEU A 318 -18.82 36.04 19.71
N SER A 319 -19.11 36.61 18.53
CA SER A 319 -20.45 36.59 17.96
C SER A 319 -20.81 35.21 17.41
N SER A 320 -22.12 34.94 17.24
CA SER A 320 -22.59 33.72 16.56
C SER A 320 -22.02 33.60 15.14
N GLU A 321 -21.87 34.72 14.42
CA GLU A 321 -21.27 34.76 13.08
C GLU A 321 -19.81 34.29 13.11
N SER A 322 -19.00 34.80 14.03
CA SER A 322 -17.60 34.39 14.16
C SER A 322 -17.49 32.91 14.55
N LEU A 323 -18.30 32.43 15.51
CA LEU A 323 -18.31 31.02 15.90
C LEU A 323 -18.70 30.09 14.76
N VAL A 324 -19.74 30.43 14.00
CA VAL A 324 -20.14 29.66 12.80
C VAL A 324 -19.03 29.71 11.74
N SER A 325 -18.34 30.84 11.60
CA SER A 325 -17.21 30.98 10.68
C SER A 325 -16.04 30.07 11.05
N TYR A 326 -15.71 29.93 12.33
CA TYR A 326 -14.66 29.01 12.77
C TYR A 326 -15.02 27.55 12.46
N ALA A 327 -16.28 27.16 12.66
CA ALA A 327 -16.75 25.82 12.34
C ALA A 327 -16.73 25.55 10.82
N LEU A 328 -17.25 26.47 10.00
CA LEU A 328 -17.27 26.33 8.55
C LEU A 328 -15.86 26.39 7.95
N GLY A 329 -15.01 27.29 8.44
CA GLY A 329 -13.59 27.37 8.07
C GLY A 329 -12.87 26.06 8.34
N GLY A 330 -13.01 25.50 9.55
CA GLY A 330 -12.43 24.21 9.89
C GLY A 330 -12.99 23.04 9.06
N TRP A 331 -14.29 23.06 8.73
CA TRP A 331 -14.91 22.06 7.86
C TRP A 331 -14.38 22.09 6.42
N LEU A 332 -14.22 23.30 5.86
CA LEU A 332 -13.85 23.54 4.46
C LEU A 332 -12.33 23.48 4.24
N LEU A 333 -11.54 24.07 5.15
CA LEU A 333 -10.09 24.24 5.03
C LEU A 333 -9.28 23.20 5.81
N GLY A 334 -9.95 22.41 6.66
CA GLY A 334 -9.35 21.37 7.48
C GLY A 334 -9.15 21.78 8.94
N SER A 335 -8.73 20.82 9.76
CA SER A 335 -8.54 21.03 11.21
C SER A 335 -7.54 22.16 11.50
N GLY A 336 -7.88 23.02 12.47
CA GLY A 336 -7.04 24.17 12.88
C GLY A 336 -6.99 25.32 11.88
N ALA A 337 -7.90 25.35 10.89
CA ALA A 337 -7.99 26.40 9.88
C ALA A 337 -9.32 27.16 9.94
N GLY A 338 -9.91 27.26 11.13
CA GLY A 338 -11.07 28.11 11.36
C GLY A 338 -10.75 29.58 11.08
N ILE A 339 -11.74 30.29 10.54
CA ILE A 339 -11.64 31.71 10.20
C ILE A 339 -12.70 32.49 10.97
N ASP A 340 -12.42 33.74 11.34
CA ASP A 340 -13.31 34.60 12.14
C ASP A 340 -14.21 35.51 11.31
N ASN A 341 -14.05 35.50 9.98
CA ASN A 341 -14.75 36.35 9.03
C ASN A 341 -15.83 35.58 8.26
N PHE A 342 -17.09 35.93 8.51
CA PHE A 342 -18.25 35.26 7.93
C PHE A 342 -18.44 35.53 6.43
N ALA A 343 -18.02 36.69 5.92
CA ALA A 343 -18.04 36.97 4.49
C ALA A 343 -17.06 36.06 3.74
N VAL A 344 -15.85 35.90 4.28
CA VAL A 344 -14.85 34.97 3.74
C VAL A 344 -15.36 33.52 3.83
N ALA A 345 -16.00 33.12 4.93
CA ALA A 345 -16.59 31.78 5.05
C ALA A 345 -17.65 31.50 3.96
N LYS A 346 -18.51 32.48 3.66
CA LYS A 346 -19.48 32.38 2.55
C LYS A 346 -18.78 32.30 1.19
N SER A 347 -17.75 33.11 0.97
CA SER A 347 -16.94 33.06 -0.26
C SER A 347 -16.26 31.69 -0.44
N LEU A 348 -15.71 31.08 0.62
CA LEU A 348 -15.10 29.75 0.55
C LEU A 348 -16.08 28.66 0.09
N ILE A 349 -17.35 28.74 0.48
CA ILE A 349 -18.39 27.81 0.00
C ILE A 349 -18.53 27.97 -1.52
N ARG A 350 -18.65 29.20 -2.02
CA ARG A 350 -18.78 29.47 -3.46
C ARG A 350 -17.54 29.02 -4.23
N VAL A 351 -16.35 29.34 -3.71
CA VAL A 351 -15.06 28.92 -4.28
C VAL A 351 -14.99 27.41 -4.38
N ARG A 352 -15.37 26.66 -3.33
CA ARG A 352 -15.39 25.18 -3.36
C ARG A 352 -16.25 24.64 -4.51
N GLU A 353 -17.45 25.19 -4.71
CA GLU A 353 -18.33 24.72 -5.79
C GLU A 353 -17.77 25.06 -7.18
N LEU A 354 -17.15 26.24 -7.34
CA LEU A 354 -16.45 26.60 -8.58
C LEU A 354 -15.25 25.69 -8.87
N ILE A 355 -14.48 25.30 -7.85
CA ILE A 355 -13.40 24.32 -7.98
C ILE A 355 -13.95 22.99 -8.48
N ARG A 356 -15.03 22.48 -7.87
CA ARG A 356 -15.66 21.20 -8.26
C ARG A 356 -16.08 21.24 -9.72
N GLU A 357 -16.75 22.33 -10.12
CA GLU A 357 -17.15 22.53 -11.51
C GLU A 357 -15.93 22.56 -12.44
N TYR A 358 -14.88 23.30 -12.09
CA TYR A 358 -13.66 23.38 -12.92
C TYR A 358 -13.02 22.00 -13.14
N LEU A 359 -12.92 21.20 -12.07
CA LEU A 359 -12.27 19.89 -12.11
C LEU A 359 -13.07 18.85 -12.89
N ASP A 360 -14.40 18.97 -12.92
CA ASP A 360 -15.28 18.05 -13.64
C ASP A 360 -15.55 18.46 -15.09
N ASN A 361 -15.31 19.73 -15.44
CA ASN A 361 -15.67 20.27 -16.75
C ASN A 361 -14.56 20.07 -17.80
N ALA A 362 -14.91 19.42 -18.91
CA ALA A 362 -13.99 19.23 -20.04
C ALA A 362 -13.90 20.46 -20.97
N ASP A 363 -14.91 21.33 -20.99
CA ASP A 363 -14.95 22.52 -21.85
C ASP A 363 -13.96 23.59 -21.38
N LEU A 364 -13.03 23.95 -22.26
CA LEU A 364 -12.04 24.98 -22.00
C LEU A 364 -12.69 26.37 -21.80
N ALA A 365 -13.75 26.69 -22.54
CA ALA A 365 -14.39 28.00 -22.46
C ALA A 365 -15.07 28.20 -21.10
N ARG A 366 -15.84 27.21 -20.63
CA ARG A 366 -16.42 27.26 -19.29
C ARG A 366 -15.36 27.32 -18.19
N ARG A 367 -14.27 26.56 -18.32
CA ARG A 367 -13.15 26.63 -17.36
C ARG A 367 -12.51 28.02 -17.29
N GLN A 368 -12.38 28.73 -18.41
CA GLN A 368 -11.89 30.11 -18.41
C GLN A 368 -12.87 31.07 -17.72
N GLN A 369 -14.18 30.89 -17.90
CA GLN A 369 -15.21 31.67 -17.20
C GLN A 369 -15.14 31.45 -15.68
N ILE A 370 -15.00 30.19 -15.24
CA ILE A 370 -14.87 29.86 -13.80
C ILE A 370 -13.65 30.56 -13.19
N LEU A 371 -12.51 30.61 -13.90
CA LEU A 371 -11.33 31.34 -13.44
C LEU A 371 -11.60 32.84 -13.28
N ALA A 372 -12.42 33.45 -14.15
CA ALA A 372 -12.83 34.85 -14.01
C ALA A 372 -13.80 35.05 -12.83
N GLU A 373 -14.73 34.12 -12.59
CA GLU A 373 -15.61 34.14 -11.42
C GLU A 373 -14.81 34.06 -10.11
N LEU A 374 -13.81 33.16 -10.05
CA LEU A 374 -12.93 33.01 -8.89
C LEU A 374 -12.14 34.29 -8.57
N GLN A 375 -11.78 35.11 -9.56
CA GLN A 375 -11.08 36.38 -9.30
C GLN A 375 -11.91 37.37 -8.47
N GLY A 376 -13.24 37.27 -8.51
CA GLY A 376 -14.15 38.12 -7.73
C GLY A 376 -14.39 37.64 -6.30
N GLU A 377 -13.91 36.45 -5.93
CA GLU A 377 -14.16 35.83 -4.63
C GLU A 377 -13.01 36.10 -3.66
N GLU A 378 -13.31 36.67 -2.48
CA GLU A 378 -12.31 36.94 -1.44
C GLU A 378 -11.59 35.65 -0.99
N GLY A 379 -12.31 34.53 -0.97
CA GLY A 379 -11.80 33.21 -0.61
C GLY A 379 -10.90 32.54 -1.66
N ALA A 380 -10.77 33.10 -2.86
CA ALA A 380 -9.96 32.52 -3.95
C ALA A 380 -8.46 32.85 -3.85
N GLN A 381 -7.91 32.84 -2.63
CA GLN A 381 -6.48 32.97 -2.41
C GLN A 381 -5.78 31.62 -2.62
N PRO A 382 -4.55 31.57 -3.16
CA PRO A 382 -3.81 30.31 -3.36
C PRO A 382 -3.72 29.44 -2.09
N GLU A 383 -3.51 30.05 -0.93
CA GLU A 383 -3.40 29.38 0.36
C GLU A 383 -4.71 28.65 0.74
N TYR A 384 -5.85 29.32 0.55
CA TYR A 384 -7.17 28.72 0.79
C TYR A 384 -7.52 27.68 -0.26
N LEU A 385 -7.17 27.93 -1.53
CA LEU A 385 -7.41 27.01 -2.63
C LEU A 385 -6.70 25.66 -2.39
N ALA A 386 -5.43 25.69 -1.95
CA ALA A 386 -4.67 24.49 -1.64
C ALA A 386 -5.35 23.66 -0.54
N ARG A 387 -5.82 24.33 0.53
CA ARG A 387 -6.53 23.69 1.64
C ARG A 387 -7.89 23.15 1.24
N LEU A 388 -8.67 23.89 0.45
CA LEU A 388 -9.95 23.44 -0.10
C LEU A 388 -9.75 22.19 -0.96
N LEU A 389 -8.81 22.21 -1.90
CA LEU A 389 -8.50 21.07 -2.76
C LEU A 389 -8.14 19.82 -1.95
N ALA A 390 -7.29 19.96 -0.93
CA ALA A 390 -6.89 18.85 -0.07
C ALA A 390 -8.07 18.30 0.75
N THR A 391 -8.94 19.17 1.26
CA THR A 391 -9.95 18.84 2.27
C THR A 391 -11.30 18.43 1.69
N MET A 392 -11.66 18.96 0.53
CA MET A 392 -12.94 18.71 -0.13
C MET A 392 -13.14 17.23 -0.48
N ARG A 393 -14.41 16.83 -0.60
CA ARG A 393 -14.80 15.53 -1.17
C ARG A 393 -14.25 15.38 -2.59
N PRO A 394 -14.10 14.14 -3.10
CA PRO A 394 -13.76 13.92 -4.49
C PRO A 394 -14.71 14.71 -5.41
N PRO A 395 -14.19 15.38 -6.45
CA PRO A 395 -14.99 16.27 -7.31
C PRO A 395 -16.06 15.51 -8.09
N GLN A 396 -15.83 14.23 -8.39
CA GLN A 396 -16.75 13.39 -9.15
C GLN A 396 -17.41 12.35 -8.26
N SER A 397 -18.69 12.09 -8.53
CA SER A 397 -19.36 10.91 -7.98
C SER A 397 -19.10 9.70 -8.87
N PRO A 398 -18.74 8.53 -8.31
CA PRO A 398 -18.69 7.30 -9.09
C PRO A 398 -20.09 6.92 -9.59
N SER A 399 -20.18 6.16 -10.69
CA SER A 399 -21.43 5.52 -11.07
C SER A 399 -21.89 4.57 -9.97
N LEU A 400 -23.20 4.44 -9.77
CA LEU A 400 -23.76 3.55 -8.77
C LEU A 400 -23.29 2.09 -9.00
N PRO A 401 -22.94 1.34 -7.94
CA PRO A 401 -22.70 -0.09 -8.03
C PRO A 401 -23.91 -0.84 -8.59
N ARG A 402 -23.68 -2.05 -9.12
CA ARG A 402 -24.78 -2.93 -9.52
C ARG A 402 -25.44 -3.54 -8.29
N GLU A 403 -26.67 -4.00 -8.42
CA GLU A 403 -27.42 -4.59 -7.29
C GLU A 403 -26.76 -5.87 -6.77
N GLU A 404 -26.12 -6.63 -7.66
CA GLU A 404 -25.35 -7.84 -7.32
C GLU A 404 -23.96 -7.56 -6.72
N ASP A 405 -23.51 -6.30 -6.69
CA ASP A 405 -22.17 -5.94 -6.23
C ASP A 405 -22.08 -5.96 -4.71
N LEU A 406 -20.95 -6.47 -4.20
CA LEU A 406 -20.66 -6.43 -2.78
C LEU A 406 -20.53 -4.97 -2.28
N PRO A 407 -20.84 -4.69 -1.01
CA PRO A 407 -20.66 -3.36 -0.44
C PRO A 407 -19.27 -2.79 -0.70
N GLY A 408 -19.23 -1.57 -1.24
CA GLY A 408 -17.99 -0.85 -1.55
C GLY A 408 -17.28 -1.31 -2.83
N LEU A 409 -17.79 -2.29 -3.58
CA LEU A 409 -17.25 -2.69 -4.87
C LEU A 409 -17.83 -1.83 -6.00
N PHE A 410 -16.96 -1.23 -6.81
CA PHE A 410 -17.32 -0.44 -7.98
C PHE A 410 -16.62 -0.99 -9.21
N ARG A 411 -17.36 -1.06 -10.33
CA ARG A 411 -16.81 -1.34 -11.67
C ARG A 411 -16.94 -0.10 -12.51
N LEU A 412 -15.79 0.41 -12.94
CA LEU A 412 -15.66 1.73 -13.54
C LEU A 412 -14.92 1.62 -14.87
N GLN A 413 -15.06 2.68 -15.67
CA GLN A 413 -14.42 2.80 -16.95
C GLN A 413 -13.85 4.21 -17.11
N VAL A 414 -12.67 4.31 -17.70
CA VAL A 414 -12.07 5.59 -18.09
C VAL A 414 -11.95 5.67 -19.60
N ASN A 415 -12.42 6.77 -20.16
CA ASN A 415 -12.30 7.08 -21.59
C ASN A 415 -10.98 7.79 -21.85
N ARG A 416 -10.21 7.28 -22.80
CA ARG A 416 -8.94 7.86 -23.26
C ARG A 416 -9.08 8.43 -24.67
N PRO A 417 -8.21 9.36 -25.08
CA PRO A 417 -8.19 9.87 -26.44
C PRO A 417 -8.18 8.74 -27.49
N GLY A 418 -8.84 8.95 -28.63
CA GLY A 418 -8.96 7.94 -29.67
C GLY A 418 -10.04 6.87 -29.41
N GLY A 419 -10.91 7.07 -28.41
CA GLY A 419 -12.03 6.16 -28.12
C GLY A 419 -11.61 4.90 -27.34
N VAL A 420 -10.37 4.87 -26.82
CA VAL A 420 -9.87 3.76 -26.02
C VAL A 420 -10.54 3.79 -24.65
N VAL A 421 -11.15 2.67 -24.24
CA VAL A 421 -11.75 2.51 -22.92
C VAL A 421 -10.88 1.57 -22.09
N VAL A 422 -10.67 1.91 -20.82
CA VAL A 422 -9.99 1.04 -19.85
C VAL A 422 -10.94 0.79 -18.69
N ASN A 423 -11.25 -0.48 -18.44
CA ASN A 423 -12.07 -0.89 -17.31
C ASN A 423 -11.19 -1.03 -16.07
N TYR A 424 -11.77 -0.80 -14.90
CA TYR A 424 -11.09 -1.06 -13.63
C TYR A 424 -12.10 -1.30 -12.53
N VAL A 425 -11.65 -1.92 -11.43
CA VAL A 425 -12.46 -2.18 -10.25
C VAL A 425 -11.88 -1.44 -9.05
N VAL A 426 -12.75 -1.02 -8.15
CA VAL A 426 -12.39 -0.40 -6.87
C VAL A 426 -13.12 -1.12 -5.76
N GLN A 427 -12.40 -1.51 -4.71
CA GLN A 427 -12.99 -1.94 -3.44
C GLN A 427 -12.70 -0.89 -2.38
N LEU A 428 -13.75 -0.28 -1.86
CA LEU A 428 -13.70 0.63 -0.72
C LEU A 428 -13.66 -0.15 0.60
N PRO A 429 -12.99 0.39 1.63
CA PRO A 429 -13.01 -0.19 2.96
C PRO A 429 -14.37 0.00 3.65
N PRO A 430 -14.66 -0.76 4.72
CA PRO A 430 -15.80 -0.52 5.59
C PRO A 430 -15.72 0.90 6.17
N GLU A 431 -16.88 1.52 6.39
CA GLU A 431 -16.96 2.88 6.94
C GLU A 431 -16.26 3.94 6.08
N TYR A 432 -16.12 3.70 4.78
CA TYR A 432 -15.59 4.70 3.86
C TYR A 432 -16.42 6.00 3.93
N ASP A 433 -15.73 7.10 4.18
CA ASP A 433 -16.26 8.45 4.30
C ASP A 433 -15.49 9.37 3.33
N PRO A 434 -16.15 9.99 2.32
CA PRO A 434 -15.47 10.84 1.34
C PRO A 434 -14.82 12.10 1.95
N ASN A 435 -15.06 12.41 3.22
CA ASN A 435 -14.40 13.50 3.95
C ASN A 435 -13.08 13.05 4.65
N GLN A 436 -12.73 11.77 4.57
CA GLN A 436 -11.48 11.21 5.11
C GLN A 436 -10.54 10.80 3.98
N LYS A 437 -9.24 10.69 4.26
CA LYS A 437 -8.25 10.24 3.27
C LYS A 437 -7.82 8.82 3.59
N TYR A 438 -7.87 7.95 2.59
CA TYR A 438 -7.55 6.53 2.74
C TYR A 438 -6.29 6.17 1.96
N PRO A 439 -5.41 5.32 2.53
CA PRO A 439 -4.32 4.76 1.76
C PRO A 439 -4.85 3.90 0.61
N CYS A 440 -4.07 3.75 -0.45
CA CYS A 440 -4.50 3.06 -1.66
C CYS A 440 -3.47 2.04 -2.15
N ILE A 441 -3.95 0.88 -2.56
CA ILE A 441 -3.19 -0.11 -3.33
C ILE A 441 -3.67 -0.04 -4.77
N LEU A 442 -2.78 0.28 -5.69
CA LEU A 442 -2.97 0.02 -7.12
C LEU A 442 -2.44 -1.39 -7.41
N GLY A 443 -3.32 -2.38 -7.41
CA GLY A 443 -2.99 -3.77 -7.70
C GLY A 443 -3.12 -4.07 -9.18
N ILE A 444 -2.02 -4.39 -9.84
CA ILE A 444 -1.96 -4.68 -11.27
C ILE A 444 -2.06 -6.20 -11.46
N PRO A 445 -3.15 -6.70 -12.09
CA PRO A 445 -3.34 -8.14 -12.32
C PRO A 445 -2.26 -8.75 -13.22
N GLY A 446 -2.03 -10.04 -13.03
CA GLY A 446 -1.19 -10.86 -13.90
C GLY A 446 -1.80 -11.07 -15.29
N ARG A 447 -1.04 -11.69 -16.20
CA ARG A 447 -1.51 -11.90 -17.57
C ARG A 447 -2.79 -12.73 -17.62
N GLY A 448 -3.81 -12.19 -18.27
CA GLY A 448 -5.11 -12.84 -18.46
C GLY A 448 -5.99 -12.90 -17.20
N ASP A 449 -5.51 -12.38 -16.07
CA ASP A 449 -6.30 -12.24 -14.86
C ASP A 449 -7.30 -11.09 -15.00
N LYS A 450 -8.48 -11.27 -14.41
CA LYS A 450 -9.44 -10.17 -14.25
C LYS A 450 -9.02 -9.25 -13.10
N PRO A 451 -9.39 -7.96 -13.14
CA PRO A 451 -9.10 -7.03 -12.06
C PRO A 451 -9.55 -7.48 -10.66
N GLU A 452 -10.65 -8.22 -10.57
CA GLU A 452 -11.18 -8.75 -9.31
C GLU A 452 -10.23 -9.73 -8.59
N VAL A 453 -9.28 -10.35 -9.30
CA VAL A 453 -8.27 -11.24 -8.68
C VAL A 453 -7.44 -10.48 -7.64
N GLU A 454 -7.03 -9.26 -7.96
CA GLU A 454 -6.30 -8.39 -7.01
C GLU A 454 -7.19 -8.00 -5.83
N VAL A 455 -8.47 -7.71 -6.07
CA VAL A 455 -9.43 -7.42 -4.99
C VAL A 455 -9.57 -8.62 -4.06
N ASP A 456 -9.69 -9.83 -4.59
CA ASP A 456 -9.81 -11.04 -3.79
C ASP A 456 -8.55 -11.33 -2.96
N LEU A 457 -7.36 -11.07 -3.51
CA LEU A 457 -6.08 -11.25 -2.80
C LEU A 457 -5.93 -10.27 -1.62
N TRP A 458 -6.22 -8.99 -1.85
CA TRP A 458 -6.01 -7.94 -0.84
C TRP A 458 -7.15 -7.83 0.16
N CYS A 459 -8.40 -7.95 -0.32
CA CYS A 459 -9.61 -7.77 0.48
C CYS A 459 -10.23 -9.10 0.93
N GLY A 460 -9.70 -10.24 0.49
CA GLY A 460 -10.21 -11.56 0.86
C GLY A 460 -11.52 -11.91 0.16
N ALA A 461 -11.82 -13.21 0.05
CA ALA A 461 -13.09 -13.69 -0.49
C ALA A 461 -14.28 -13.20 0.36
N PRO A 462 -15.47 -13.03 -0.25
CA PRO A 462 -16.66 -12.61 0.49
C PRO A 462 -17.11 -13.69 1.49
N ILE A 463 -17.31 -13.28 2.74
CA ILE A 463 -17.88 -14.08 3.82
C ILE A 463 -19.14 -13.35 4.29
N GLN A 464 -20.30 -14.01 4.15
CA GLN A 464 -21.60 -13.45 4.54
C GLN A 464 -21.89 -12.07 3.91
N GLY A 465 -21.49 -11.86 2.65
CA GLY A 465 -21.71 -10.61 1.92
C GLY A 465 -20.70 -9.50 2.21
N PHE A 466 -19.68 -9.75 3.04
CA PHE A 466 -18.62 -8.79 3.34
C PHE A 466 -17.23 -9.35 3.01
N ARG A 467 -16.32 -8.47 2.61
CA ARG A 467 -14.89 -8.79 2.48
C ARG A 467 -14.20 -8.49 3.81
N ILE A 468 -13.30 -9.36 4.26
CA ILE A 468 -12.61 -9.24 5.58
C ILE A 468 -11.12 -9.59 5.46
N GLY A 469 -10.50 -9.24 4.34
CA GLY A 469 -9.08 -9.48 4.09
C GLY A 469 -8.16 -8.44 4.71
N PRO A 470 -6.84 -8.62 4.54
CA PRO A 470 -5.82 -7.76 5.15
C PRO A 470 -5.98 -6.27 4.83
N ALA A 471 -6.24 -5.90 3.58
CA ALA A 471 -6.40 -4.50 3.16
C ALA A 471 -7.67 -3.87 3.74
N THR A 472 -8.77 -4.61 3.77
CA THR A 472 -10.05 -4.18 4.33
C THR A 472 -9.94 -3.91 5.83
N ARG A 473 -9.20 -4.73 6.58
CA ARG A 473 -8.96 -4.56 8.02
C ARG A 473 -8.15 -3.29 8.35
N ARG A 474 -7.36 -2.81 7.39
CA ARG A 474 -6.48 -1.63 7.49
C ARG A 474 -6.97 -0.41 6.71
N SER A 475 -8.23 -0.46 6.27
CA SER A 475 -8.93 0.60 5.54
C SER A 475 -8.25 1.07 4.25
N TYR A 476 -7.59 0.16 3.54
CA TYR A 476 -7.04 0.47 2.22
C TYR A 476 -8.13 0.45 1.14
N ILE A 477 -8.08 1.42 0.23
CA ILE A 477 -8.78 1.36 -1.05
C ILE A 477 -7.94 0.51 -2.01
N VAL A 478 -8.54 -0.50 -2.64
CA VAL A 478 -7.87 -1.30 -3.67
C VAL A 478 -8.41 -0.89 -5.04
N VAL A 479 -7.53 -0.44 -5.93
CA VAL A 479 -7.82 -0.11 -7.33
C VAL A 479 -7.10 -1.12 -8.21
N SER A 480 -7.80 -1.74 -9.16
CA SER A 480 -7.22 -2.75 -10.05
C SER A 480 -7.65 -2.52 -11.50
N PRO A 481 -6.72 -2.26 -12.44
CA PRO A 481 -7.03 -1.97 -13.84
C PRO A 481 -7.06 -3.21 -14.73
N ASP A 482 -7.93 -3.19 -15.74
CA ASP A 482 -7.90 -4.10 -16.90
C ASP A 482 -6.94 -3.55 -17.97
N TRP A 483 -5.65 -3.72 -17.72
CA TRP A 483 -4.60 -2.98 -18.42
C TRP A 483 -4.17 -3.61 -19.75
N MET A 484 -4.35 -4.92 -19.95
CA MET A 484 -3.92 -5.61 -21.16
C MET A 484 -4.87 -5.33 -22.33
N LEU A 485 -4.33 -5.38 -23.56
CA LEU A 485 -5.17 -5.47 -24.76
C LEU A 485 -5.60 -6.94 -25.00
N PRO A 486 -6.76 -7.19 -25.66
CA PRO A 486 -7.30 -8.55 -25.80
C PRO A 486 -6.36 -9.59 -26.44
N GLU A 487 -5.50 -9.17 -27.39
CA GLU A 487 -4.57 -10.06 -28.10
C GLU A 487 -3.14 -10.01 -27.51
N GLN A 488 -2.94 -9.27 -26.43
CA GLN A 488 -1.63 -9.07 -25.83
C GLN A 488 -1.22 -10.31 -25.02
N SER A 489 -0.02 -10.83 -25.30
CA SER A 489 0.48 -12.06 -24.69
C SER A 489 1.48 -11.86 -23.54
N ASP A 490 2.00 -10.65 -23.33
CA ASP A 490 2.95 -10.32 -22.25
C ASP A 490 3.02 -8.81 -22.06
N TYR A 491 3.63 -8.34 -20.98
CA TYR A 491 3.93 -6.92 -20.75
C TYR A 491 4.96 -6.41 -21.77
N GLN A 492 4.62 -5.37 -22.52
CA GLN A 492 5.40 -4.90 -23.67
C GLN A 492 6.30 -3.70 -23.36
N TYR A 493 6.18 -3.11 -22.17
CA TYR A 493 6.95 -1.96 -21.68
C TYR A 493 6.70 -0.68 -22.50
N THR A 494 5.45 -0.46 -22.87
CA THR A 494 5.03 0.67 -23.71
C THR A 494 4.41 1.80 -22.87
N GLU A 495 4.49 3.03 -23.40
CA GLU A 495 3.79 4.19 -22.82
C GLU A 495 2.27 3.99 -22.78
N LEU A 496 1.73 3.23 -23.73
CA LEU A 496 0.30 2.92 -23.78
C LEU A 496 -0.13 2.08 -22.57
N GLU A 497 0.64 1.07 -22.19
CA GLU A 497 0.33 0.26 -21.00
C GLU A 497 0.43 1.11 -19.72
N HIS A 498 1.44 1.98 -19.62
CA HIS A 498 1.57 2.94 -18.52
C HIS A 498 0.34 3.87 -18.46
N ASP A 499 -0.10 4.43 -19.59
CA ASP A 499 -1.27 5.30 -19.64
C ASP A 499 -2.56 4.56 -19.26
N ARG A 500 -2.75 3.32 -19.72
CA ARG A 500 -3.91 2.50 -19.36
C ARG A 500 -3.99 2.28 -17.84
N ILE A 501 -2.87 1.97 -17.20
CA ILE A 501 -2.79 1.75 -15.74
C ILE A 501 -2.98 3.07 -14.97
N LEU A 502 -2.18 4.08 -15.30
CA LEU A 502 -2.15 5.35 -14.55
C LEU A 502 -3.42 6.17 -14.74
N SER A 503 -4.11 6.05 -15.88
CA SER A 503 -5.39 6.74 -16.08
C SER A 503 -6.48 6.21 -15.15
N CYS A 504 -6.53 4.92 -14.85
CA CYS A 504 -7.44 4.34 -13.86
C CYS A 504 -7.17 4.88 -12.45
N LEU A 505 -5.90 4.97 -12.03
CA LEU A 505 -5.54 5.58 -10.74
C LEU A 505 -5.97 7.05 -10.69
N ARG A 506 -5.67 7.83 -11.73
CA ARG A 506 -6.08 9.25 -11.80
C ARG A 506 -7.58 9.42 -11.75
N ASP A 507 -8.33 8.55 -12.43
CA ASP A 507 -9.79 8.55 -12.41
C ASP A 507 -10.34 8.18 -11.02
N ALA A 508 -9.74 7.17 -10.37
CA ALA A 508 -10.08 6.81 -8.99
C ALA A 508 -9.83 7.96 -8.00
N MET A 509 -8.74 8.71 -8.14
CA MET A 509 -8.47 9.90 -7.29
C MET A 509 -9.49 11.03 -7.47
N ARG A 510 -10.20 11.08 -8.61
CA ARG A 510 -11.28 12.04 -8.85
C ARG A 510 -12.62 11.60 -8.24
N LYS A 511 -12.81 10.29 -8.06
CA LYS A 511 -14.07 9.68 -7.59
C LYS A 511 -14.05 9.25 -6.12
N PHE A 512 -12.87 8.96 -5.59
CA PHE A 512 -12.66 8.45 -4.24
C PHE A 512 -11.60 9.24 -3.48
N SER A 513 -11.69 9.24 -2.16
CA SER A 513 -10.87 10.05 -1.28
C SER A 513 -9.59 9.32 -0.92
N ILE A 514 -8.69 9.25 -1.91
CA ILE A 514 -7.38 8.63 -1.79
C ILE A 514 -6.38 9.62 -1.19
N ASP A 515 -5.60 9.15 -0.21
CA ASP A 515 -4.40 9.80 0.29
C ASP A 515 -3.26 9.63 -0.71
N THR A 516 -2.90 10.71 -1.41
CA THR A 516 -1.85 10.67 -2.43
C THR A 516 -0.44 10.50 -1.85
N ASP A 517 -0.27 10.62 -0.52
CA ASP A 517 0.98 10.27 0.19
C ASP A 517 1.13 8.79 0.49
N ARG A 518 0.04 8.01 0.35
CA ARG A 518 -0.05 6.60 0.74
C ARG A 518 -0.62 5.74 -0.39
N VAL A 519 -0.23 6.03 -1.62
CA VAL A 519 -0.51 5.17 -2.79
C VAL A 519 0.65 4.22 -3.01
N PHE A 520 0.37 2.91 -2.94
CA PHE A 520 1.33 1.85 -3.21
C PHE A 520 1.01 1.20 -4.54
N VAL A 521 2.02 1.03 -5.40
CA VAL A 521 1.87 0.22 -6.61
C VAL A 521 2.27 -1.22 -6.29
N THR A 522 1.42 -2.16 -6.66
CA THR A 522 1.70 -3.57 -6.53
C THR A 522 1.27 -4.32 -7.78
N GLY A 523 1.80 -5.50 -7.99
CA GLY A 523 1.24 -6.43 -8.95
C GLY A 523 1.71 -7.84 -8.69
N HIS A 524 1.02 -8.77 -9.35
CA HIS A 524 1.40 -10.18 -9.37
C HIS A 524 1.80 -10.60 -10.78
N LEU A 525 2.80 -11.47 -10.89
CA LEU A 525 3.24 -12.04 -12.16
C LEU A 525 3.65 -10.95 -13.18
N GLU A 526 3.06 -10.92 -14.38
CA GLU A 526 3.31 -9.88 -15.39
C GLU A 526 2.85 -8.49 -14.91
N GLY A 527 1.82 -8.44 -14.05
CA GLY A 527 1.42 -7.22 -13.38
C GLY A 527 2.47 -6.73 -12.38
N ALA A 528 3.23 -7.62 -11.75
CA ALA A 528 4.37 -7.26 -10.90
C ALA A 528 5.53 -6.66 -11.71
N THR A 529 5.77 -7.20 -12.91
CA THR A 529 6.74 -6.63 -13.87
C THR A 529 6.31 -5.22 -14.28
N ALA A 530 5.03 -5.03 -14.62
CA ALA A 530 4.48 -3.71 -14.94
C ALA A 530 4.58 -2.74 -13.75
N ALA A 531 4.25 -3.21 -12.54
CA ALA A 531 4.41 -2.44 -11.30
C ALA A 531 5.86 -1.97 -11.10
N TRP A 532 6.85 -2.83 -11.34
CA TRP A 532 8.26 -2.50 -11.20
C TRP A 532 8.69 -1.41 -12.20
N ASP A 533 8.36 -1.59 -13.48
CA ASP A 533 8.69 -0.62 -14.53
C ASP A 533 8.04 0.75 -14.25
N ILE A 534 6.75 0.76 -13.91
CA ILE A 534 6.00 1.99 -13.58
C ILE A 534 6.55 2.66 -12.31
N ALA A 535 6.91 1.88 -11.29
CA ALA A 535 7.47 2.38 -10.05
C ALA A 535 8.78 3.15 -10.28
N GLN A 536 9.65 2.63 -11.13
CA GLN A 536 10.92 3.28 -11.45
C GLN A 536 10.78 4.40 -12.49
N SER A 537 9.80 4.33 -13.39
CA SER A 537 9.52 5.36 -14.40
C SER A 537 8.86 6.60 -13.79
N HIS A 538 8.06 6.40 -12.75
CA HIS A 538 7.33 7.46 -12.05
C HIS A 538 7.50 7.34 -10.53
N PRO A 539 8.74 7.41 -10.00
CA PRO A 539 9.02 7.23 -8.57
C PRO A 539 8.40 8.36 -7.72
N ASP A 540 8.00 9.45 -8.38
CA ASP A 540 7.31 10.57 -7.79
C ASP A 540 5.86 10.30 -7.46
N LEU A 541 5.25 9.15 -7.81
CA LEU A 541 3.83 8.86 -7.56
C LEU A 541 3.57 7.99 -6.33
N TRP A 542 4.59 7.28 -5.83
CA TRP A 542 4.38 6.12 -4.95
C TRP A 542 4.94 6.33 -3.55
N ALA A 543 4.25 5.78 -2.56
CA ALA A 543 4.73 5.62 -1.19
C ALA A 543 5.64 4.40 -1.02
N GLY A 544 5.50 3.42 -1.90
CA GLY A 544 6.26 2.18 -1.96
C GLY A 544 5.81 1.33 -3.16
N ALA A 545 6.67 0.41 -3.60
CA ALA A 545 6.36 -0.55 -4.65
C ALA A 545 6.49 -2.00 -4.15
N VAL A 546 5.54 -2.85 -4.53
CA VAL A 546 5.53 -4.26 -4.17
C VAL A 546 5.48 -5.12 -5.43
N MET A 547 6.39 -6.08 -5.54
CA MET A 547 6.51 -6.92 -6.73
C MET A 547 6.43 -8.38 -6.30
N VAL A 548 5.33 -9.05 -6.65
CA VAL A 548 5.10 -10.45 -6.31
C VAL A 548 5.25 -11.33 -7.54
N SER A 549 6.31 -12.14 -7.54
CA SER A 549 6.80 -12.90 -8.69
C SER A 549 6.97 -12.04 -9.96
N PRO A 550 7.80 -10.98 -9.94
CA PRO A 550 8.06 -10.19 -11.15
C PRO A 550 9.01 -10.91 -12.12
N GLY A 551 9.08 -10.42 -13.35
CA GLY A 551 10.28 -10.54 -14.20
C GLY A 551 11.07 -9.23 -14.20
N ALA A 552 12.35 -9.26 -14.56
CA ALA A 552 13.18 -8.05 -14.71
C ALA A 552 13.83 -8.01 -16.10
N ASP A 553 13.39 -7.10 -16.96
CA ASP A 553 13.96 -6.95 -18.30
C ASP A 553 13.88 -5.48 -18.74
N LYS A 554 14.55 -5.15 -19.85
CA LYS A 554 14.48 -3.85 -20.53
C LYS A 554 14.75 -2.69 -19.56
N TYR A 555 13.78 -1.78 -19.39
CA TYR A 555 13.91 -0.57 -18.58
C TYR A 555 14.18 -0.88 -17.11
N ILE A 556 13.67 -2.01 -16.59
CA ILE A 556 13.83 -2.39 -15.18
C ILE A 556 15.31 -2.48 -14.79
N LEU A 557 16.13 -3.02 -15.69
CA LEU A 557 17.56 -3.22 -15.51
C LEU A 557 18.36 -1.91 -15.58
N HIS A 558 17.76 -0.82 -16.06
CA HIS A 558 18.45 0.46 -16.30
C HIS A 558 17.94 1.59 -15.39
N TYR A 559 16.74 1.45 -14.83
CA TYR A 559 16.08 2.47 -14.03
C TYR A 559 16.20 2.25 -12.52
N SER A 560 16.98 1.26 -12.06
CA SER A 560 17.24 1.04 -10.62
C SER A 560 17.73 2.32 -9.91
N VAL A 561 18.47 3.20 -10.61
CA VAL A 561 18.93 4.49 -10.08
C VAL A 561 17.78 5.43 -9.69
N ASN A 562 16.62 5.33 -10.33
CA ASN A 562 15.47 6.20 -10.08
C ASN A 562 14.83 5.94 -8.70
N VAL A 563 15.07 4.75 -8.14
CA VAL A 563 14.56 4.36 -6.82
C VAL A 563 15.67 4.31 -5.75
N ARG A 564 16.90 4.71 -6.11
CA ARG A 564 18.07 4.76 -5.23
C ARG A 564 18.25 6.14 -4.62
N ALA A 565 18.61 6.22 -3.34
CA ALA A 565 19.01 7.47 -2.69
C ALA A 565 20.13 8.15 -3.49
N PRO A 566 20.07 9.45 -3.83
CA PRO A 566 21.19 10.17 -4.45
C PRO A 566 22.35 10.33 -3.45
N LYS A 567 23.54 10.74 -3.90
CA LYS A 567 24.74 10.81 -3.03
C LYS A 567 24.53 11.59 -1.72
N ASN A 568 23.70 12.63 -1.75
CA ASN A 568 23.41 13.51 -0.62
C ASN A 568 21.88 13.67 -0.40
N GLY A 569 21.12 12.59 -0.55
CA GLY A 569 19.68 12.64 -0.30
C GLY A 569 19.11 11.31 0.14
N ASP A 570 17.81 11.31 0.36
CA ASP A 570 17.10 10.19 0.94
C ASP A 570 16.61 9.20 -0.12
N VAL A 571 16.34 7.95 0.28
CA VAL A 571 15.83 6.90 -0.63
C VAL A 571 14.49 7.34 -1.26
N PRO A 572 14.39 7.51 -2.59
CA PRO A 572 13.19 8.05 -3.22
C PRO A 572 11.96 7.13 -3.09
N LEU A 573 12.17 5.81 -3.14
CA LEU A 573 11.09 4.82 -3.11
C LEU A 573 11.54 3.52 -2.44
N ALA A 574 10.77 3.04 -1.46
CA ALA A 574 11.00 1.74 -0.85
C ALA A 574 10.35 0.61 -1.68
N THR A 575 10.96 -0.58 -1.66
CA THR A 575 10.46 -1.74 -2.44
C THR A 575 10.36 -3.04 -1.64
N TYR A 576 9.34 -3.85 -1.92
CA TYR A 576 9.17 -5.19 -1.35
C TYR A 576 9.02 -6.22 -2.48
N ILE A 577 9.96 -7.15 -2.59
CA ILE A 577 10.01 -8.14 -3.68
C ILE A 577 9.78 -9.53 -3.10
N VAL A 578 8.84 -10.28 -3.66
CA VAL A 578 8.53 -11.65 -3.23
C VAL A 578 8.61 -12.59 -4.43
N TYR A 579 9.26 -13.74 -4.29
CA TYR A 579 9.25 -14.76 -5.34
C TYR A 579 9.51 -16.17 -4.78
N GLY A 580 9.24 -17.19 -5.57
CA GLY A 580 9.55 -18.58 -5.24
C GLY A 580 11.00 -18.93 -5.54
N GLN A 581 11.62 -19.79 -4.72
CA GLN A 581 12.98 -20.28 -4.92
C GLN A 581 13.22 -20.86 -6.33
N PHE A 582 12.22 -21.56 -6.87
CA PHE A 582 12.24 -22.19 -8.19
C PHE A 582 11.41 -21.43 -9.24
N ASP A 583 11.16 -20.13 -9.03
CA ASP A 583 10.64 -19.27 -10.09
C ASP A 583 11.64 -19.22 -11.25
N GLY A 584 11.22 -19.65 -12.44
CA GLY A 584 12.06 -19.72 -13.63
C GLY A 584 12.63 -18.36 -14.07
N THR A 585 11.95 -17.25 -13.73
CA THR A 585 12.38 -15.88 -14.07
C THR A 585 13.70 -15.47 -13.41
N ARG A 586 14.09 -16.13 -12.30
CA ARG A 586 15.39 -15.93 -11.66
C ARG A 586 16.57 -16.15 -12.61
N PHE A 587 16.40 -17.08 -13.55
CA PHE A 587 17.44 -17.44 -14.51
C PHE A 587 17.18 -16.83 -15.88
N THR A 588 15.92 -16.75 -16.32
CA THR A 588 15.60 -16.34 -17.70
C THR A 588 15.55 -14.82 -17.89
N ASN A 589 15.22 -14.05 -16.85
CA ASN A 589 14.95 -12.61 -16.92
C ASN A 589 15.66 -11.85 -15.81
N GLU A 590 16.94 -12.15 -15.53
CA GLU A 590 17.84 -11.41 -14.61
C GLU A 590 17.25 -11.01 -13.23
N MET A 591 16.14 -11.61 -12.79
CA MET A 591 15.37 -11.13 -11.65
C MET A 591 16.18 -11.28 -10.36
N GLY A 592 16.93 -12.37 -10.23
CA GLY A 592 17.85 -12.56 -9.11
C GLY A 592 18.96 -11.51 -9.06
N SER A 593 19.50 -11.11 -10.22
CA SER A 593 20.52 -10.07 -10.33
C SER A 593 19.95 -8.69 -10.00
N ALA A 594 18.78 -8.34 -10.57
CA ALA A 594 18.09 -7.10 -10.32
C ALA A 594 17.68 -6.95 -8.84
N ALA A 595 17.12 -8.01 -8.23
CA ALA A 595 16.78 -8.01 -6.81
C ALA A 595 18.03 -7.90 -5.92
N SER A 596 19.18 -8.45 -6.34
CA SER A 596 20.44 -8.35 -5.59
C SER A 596 20.94 -6.91 -5.48
N GLU A 597 20.88 -6.13 -6.56
CA GLU A 597 21.29 -4.72 -6.56
C GLU A 597 20.58 -3.90 -5.46
N TYR A 598 19.31 -4.21 -5.21
CA TYR A 598 18.45 -3.52 -4.24
C TYR A 598 18.80 -3.82 -2.78
N VAL A 599 19.42 -4.96 -2.48
CA VAL A 599 19.79 -5.34 -1.10
C VAL A 599 21.30 -5.25 -0.83
N GLU A 600 22.12 -5.13 -1.87
CA GLU A 600 23.58 -4.99 -1.75
C GLU A 600 24.01 -3.60 -1.24
N SER A 601 23.20 -2.57 -1.46
CA SER A 601 23.54 -1.18 -1.15
C SER A 601 22.56 -0.55 -0.15
N PRO A 602 23.04 0.17 0.88
CA PRO A 602 22.18 0.89 1.82
C PRO A 602 21.53 2.14 1.22
N ARG A 603 21.78 2.43 -0.07
CA ARG A 603 21.10 3.51 -0.81
C ARG A 603 19.71 3.08 -1.28
N TYR A 604 19.31 1.83 -1.05
CA TYR A 604 17.96 1.33 -1.29
C TYR A 604 17.29 1.00 0.05
N ASP A 605 15.98 1.15 0.09
CA ASP A 605 15.13 0.64 1.15
C ASP A 605 14.36 -0.54 0.57
N SER A 606 14.85 -1.76 0.82
CA SER A 606 14.36 -2.94 0.11
C SER A 606 14.34 -4.18 0.99
N ILE A 607 13.24 -4.93 0.85
CA ILE A 607 13.08 -6.27 1.41
C ILE A 607 12.86 -7.23 0.25
N VAL A 608 13.61 -8.33 0.21
CA VAL A 608 13.39 -9.43 -0.73
C VAL A 608 13.02 -10.68 0.05
N VAL A 609 11.95 -11.36 -0.33
CA VAL A 609 11.45 -12.58 0.32
C VAL A 609 11.40 -13.71 -0.69
N GLU A 610 12.15 -14.77 -0.41
CA GLU A 610 12.16 -15.99 -1.21
C GLU A 610 11.40 -17.11 -0.50
N TYR A 611 10.37 -17.66 -1.13
CA TYR A 611 9.60 -18.79 -0.62
C TYR A 611 10.26 -20.12 -1.00
N ARG A 612 10.63 -20.92 -0.01
CA ARG A 612 11.39 -22.17 -0.23
C ARG A 612 10.59 -23.16 -1.06
N GLY A 613 11.23 -23.72 -2.08
CA GLY A 613 10.65 -24.71 -2.96
C GLY A 613 9.49 -24.25 -3.83
N ASN A 614 9.02 -23.02 -3.69
CA ASN A 614 7.90 -22.52 -4.47
C ASN A 614 8.35 -22.11 -5.88
N GLY A 615 7.45 -22.28 -6.85
CA GLY A 615 7.59 -21.69 -8.18
C GLY A 615 7.00 -20.29 -8.26
N ARG A 616 6.71 -19.85 -9.48
CA ARG A 616 6.01 -18.60 -9.77
C ARG A 616 4.54 -18.66 -9.30
N THR A 617 4.14 -17.80 -8.36
CA THR A 617 2.76 -17.73 -7.80
C THR A 617 2.45 -16.36 -7.17
N ARG A 618 1.33 -16.23 -6.44
CA ARG A 618 0.81 -14.97 -5.89
C ARG A 618 1.03 -14.75 -4.39
N PHE A 619 1.46 -15.77 -3.63
CA PHE A 619 1.82 -15.65 -2.20
C PHE A 619 0.85 -14.82 -1.33
N PRO A 620 -0.47 -15.10 -1.32
CA PRO A 620 -1.43 -14.35 -0.51
C PRO A 620 -1.11 -14.34 0.99
N GLU A 621 -0.39 -15.35 1.48
CA GLU A 621 0.11 -15.42 2.85
C GLU A 621 1.08 -14.28 3.23
N GLU A 622 1.72 -13.62 2.24
CA GLU A 622 2.65 -12.52 2.48
C GLU A 622 1.93 -11.16 2.63
N CYS A 623 0.67 -11.05 2.21
CA CYS A 623 -0.10 -9.79 2.20
C CYS A 623 -0.11 -9.07 3.57
N GLY A 624 -0.20 -9.83 4.67
CA GLY A 624 -0.17 -9.26 6.01
C GLY A 624 1.14 -8.56 6.34
N ARG A 625 2.28 -9.21 6.03
CA ARG A 625 3.63 -8.64 6.22
C ARG A 625 3.88 -7.46 5.30
N ILE A 626 3.42 -7.54 4.06
CA ILE A 626 3.49 -6.42 3.11
C ILE A 626 2.74 -5.20 3.66
N LEU A 627 1.53 -5.38 4.20
CA LEU A 627 0.79 -4.27 4.79
C LEU A 627 1.47 -3.71 6.06
N ASP A 628 2.12 -4.55 6.88
CA ASP A 628 2.92 -4.06 8.02
C ASP A 628 4.08 -3.18 7.54
N TRP A 629 4.68 -3.56 6.41
CA TRP A 629 5.68 -2.75 5.71
C TRP A 629 5.07 -1.46 5.18
N MET A 630 3.92 -1.50 4.48
CA MET A 630 3.25 -0.30 3.95
C MET A 630 2.85 0.71 5.04
N GLU A 631 2.59 0.26 6.26
CA GLU A 631 2.19 1.12 7.38
C GLU A 631 3.35 1.89 8.03
N LEU A 632 4.60 1.54 7.74
CA LEU A 632 5.76 2.25 8.28
C LEU A 632 5.69 3.75 7.94
N SER A 633 6.05 4.59 8.91
CA SER A 633 6.00 6.05 8.77
C SER A 633 6.98 6.58 7.72
N SER A 634 8.05 5.83 7.43
CA SER A 634 9.01 6.13 6.35
C SER A 634 8.45 5.89 4.95
N HIS A 635 7.41 5.05 4.81
CA HIS A 635 6.84 4.69 3.50
C HIS A 635 5.71 5.64 3.15
N ARG A 636 6.12 6.87 2.81
CA ARG A 636 5.28 7.93 2.30
C ARG A 636 5.89 8.48 1.04
N ARG A 637 5.04 8.92 0.13
CA ARG A 637 5.46 9.50 -1.15
C ARG A 637 6.42 10.67 -0.93
N LYS A 638 7.53 10.69 -1.66
CA LYS A 638 8.43 11.86 -1.68
C LYS A 638 7.96 12.84 -2.74
N ARG A 639 7.60 14.05 -2.31
CA ARG A 639 7.00 15.06 -3.19
C ARG A 639 8.04 16.00 -3.77
N PHE A 640 8.83 16.59 -2.89
CA PHE A 640 9.80 17.63 -3.22
C PHE A 640 11.19 17.23 -2.74
N PRO A 641 11.78 16.13 -3.29
CA PRO A 641 13.13 15.76 -2.91
C PRO A 641 14.09 16.91 -3.22
N ARG A 642 15.02 17.16 -2.29
CA ARG A 642 16.03 18.20 -2.44
C ARG A 642 17.01 17.93 -3.58
N SER A 643 17.13 16.68 -4.00
CA SER A 643 17.99 16.26 -5.11
C SER A 643 17.23 15.26 -5.97
N ILE A 644 17.30 15.44 -7.29
CA ILE A 644 16.82 14.53 -8.31
C ILE A 644 18.06 13.97 -9.02
N GLU A 645 18.15 12.64 -9.07
CA GLU A 645 19.15 11.88 -9.84
C GLU A 645 18.40 10.72 -10.49
N THR A 646 17.86 10.92 -11.69
CA THR A 646 17.09 9.89 -12.41
C THR A 646 17.60 9.70 -13.83
N LYS A 647 17.35 8.53 -14.39
CA LYS A 647 17.53 8.18 -15.79
C LYS A 647 16.18 8.09 -16.48
N SER A 648 16.20 8.43 -17.76
CA SER A 648 15.07 8.25 -18.65
C SER A 648 15.60 7.71 -19.97
N MET A 649 14.96 6.64 -20.44
CA MET A 649 15.19 5.98 -21.73
C MET A 649 13.93 6.03 -22.60
N ARG A 650 12.76 6.37 -22.05
CA ARG A 650 11.51 6.44 -22.80
C ARG A 650 11.09 7.90 -23.00
N PRO A 651 10.64 8.31 -24.20
CA PRO A 651 10.21 9.68 -24.47
C PRO A 651 9.12 10.21 -23.51
N GLY A 652 8.20 9.35 -23.08
CA GLY A 652 7.12 9.67 -22.14
C GLY A 652 7.56 9.84 -20.68
N ASP A 653 8.72 9.30 -20.29
CA ASP A 653 9.26 9.39 -18.92
C ASP A 653 9.99 10.73 -18.75
N ARG A 654 9.20 11.82 -18.79
CA ARG A 654 9.73 13.19 -18.91
C ARG A 654 9.52 14.05 -17.68
N PHE A 655 8.76 13.58 -16.70
CA PHE A 655 8.42 14.30 -15.47
C PHE A 655 8.95 13.51 -14.27
N PHE A 656 9.76 14.16 -13.43
CA PHE A 656 10.25 13.61 -12.18
C PHE A 656 10.09 14.64 -11.06
N TYR A 657 9.21 14.35 -10.11
CA TYR A 657 8.88 15.15 -8.93
C TYR A 657 8.35 16.55 -9.25
N TRP A 658 9.24 17.48 -9.61
CA TRP A 658 8.95 18.89 -9.89
C TRP A 658 9.68 19.40 -11.15
N LEU A 659 10.39 18.51 -11.85
CA LEU A 659 11.16 18.83 -13.05
C LEU A 659 10.60 18.06 -14.25
N GLU A 660 10.33 18.78 -15.34
CA GLU A 660 9.84 18.21 -16.58
C GLU A 660 10.69 18.63 -17.78
N ALA A 661 10.98 17.67 -18.66
CA ALA A 661 11.52 17.92 -19.99
C ALA A 661 10.36 18.22 -20.97
N PRO A 662 10.22 19.47 -21.47
CA PRO A 662 9.09 19.84 -22.34
C PRO A 662 9.02 19.00 -23.62
N ALA A 663 10.19 18.67 -24.17
CA ALA A 663 10.36 17.73 -25.26
C ALA A 663 11.59 16.87 -24.97
N SER A 664 11.39 15.56 -24.78
CA SER A 664 12.46 14.60 -24.52
C SER A 664 13.29 14.34 -25.78
N THR A 665 14.61 14.23 -25.61
CA THR A 665 15.57 13.87 -26.67
C THR A 665 16.01 12.41 -26.62
N VAL A 666 15.44 11.65 -25.68
CA VAL A 666 15.82 10.28 -25.39
C VAL A 666 15.33 9.32 -26.47
N VAL A 667 16.14 8.29 -26.77
CA VAL A 667 15.80 7.23 -27.73
C VAL A 667 15.27 5.99 -26.98
N GLY A 668 14.04 5.57 -27.30
CA GLY A 668 13.28 4.49 -26.64
C GLY A 668 13.83 3.06 -26.73
N ASN A 669 15.10 2.85 -27.14
CA ASN A 669 15.64 1.51 -27.39
C ASN A 669 16.53 1.03 -26.25
N THR A 670 16.05 0.03 -25.49
CA THR A 670 16.78 -0.52 -24.35
C THR A 670 18.03 -1.31 -24.72
N TYR A 671 18.11 -1.86 -25.93
CA TYR A 671 19.29 -2.61 -26.38
C TYR A 671 20.45 -1.72 -26.82
N GLN A 672 20.20 -0.43 -27.02
CA GLN A 672 21.21 0.58 -27.36
C GLN A 672 21.58 1.43 -26.14
N PHE A 673 21.34 0.91 -24.93
CA PHE A 673 21.70 1.61 -23.71
C PHE A 673 23.21 1.84 -23.63
N ASP A 674 23.62 3.10 -23.64
CA ASP A 674 24.96 3.51 -23.27
C ASP A 674 24.92 4.01 -21.82
N PRO A 675 25.55 3.32 -20.85
CA PRO A 675 25.58 3.76 -19.45
C PRO A 675 26.30 5.09 -19.25
N THR A 676 27.08 5.56 -20.23
CA THR A 676 27.73 6.87 -20.26
C THR A 676 26.85 7.97 -20.87
N ASP A 677 25.72 7.62 -21.47
CA ASP A 677 24.78 8.56 -22.06
C ASP A 677 24.20 9.51 -20.99
N LYS A 678 24.00 10.76 -21.39
CA LYS A 678 23.49 11.85 -20.54
C LYS A 678 21.96 11.86 -20.44
N SER A 679 21.29 10.76 -20.79
CA SER A 679 19.83 10.63 -20.78
C SER A 679 19.27 10.51 -19.34
N GLY A 680 19.31 11.63 -18.60
CA GLY A 680 18.87 11.67 -17.21
C GLY A 680 18.66 13.08 -16.67
N PHE A 681 17.99 13.16 -15.53
CA PHE A 681 17.65 14.37 -14.81
C PHE A 681 18.56 14.50 -13.59
N GLU A 682 19.27 15.61 -13.49
CA GLU A 682 20.07 15.97 -12.31
C GLU A 682 19.70 17.38 -11.88
N ALA A 683 19.06 17.51 -10.74
CA ALA A 683 18.66 18.80 -10.21
C ALA A 683 18.68 18.85 -8.69
N ARG A 684 18.81 20.04 -8.12
CA ARG A 684 18.85 20.26 -6.68
C ARG A 684 18.12 21.54 -6.27
N LEU A 685 17.44 21.46 -5.14
CA LEU A 685 16.93 22.61 -4.41
C LEU A 685 18.07 23.21 -3.57
N LEU A 686 18.26 24.52 -3.67
CA LEU A 686 19.23 25.25 -2.85
C LEU A 686 18.66 25.51 -1.46
N PRO A 687 19.51 25.79 -0.46
CA PRO A 687 19.05 26.19 0.86
C PRO A 687 18.14 27.43 0.79
N GLY A 688 17.19 27.53 1.72
CA GLY A 688 16.22 28.64 1.75
C GLY A 688 16.83 30.04 1.80
N THR A 689 18.08 30.17 2.27
CA THR A 689 18.84 31.44 2.23
C THR A 689 19.14 31.93 0.81
N VAL A 690 19.17 31.04 -0.18
CA VAL A 690 19.41 31.36 -1.60
C VAL A 690 18.11 31.37 -2.39
N ASN A 691 17.09 30.64 -1.92
CA ASN A 691 15.79 30.49 -2.57
C ASN A 691 15.91 30.15 -4.08
N GLY A 692 16.53 29.01 -4.39
CA GLY A 692 16.86 28.71 -5.77
C GLY A 692 16.92 27.23 -6.13
N ILE A 693 17.00 26.98 -7.43
CA ILE A 693 16.97 25.66 -8.05
C ILE A 693 18.10 25.59 -9.08
N VAL A 694 18.82 24.48 -9.09
CA VAL A 694 19.87 24.23 -10.09
C VAL A 694 19.55 22.92 -10.80
N VAL A 695 19.40 23.00 -12.12
CA VAL A 695 19.25 21.85 -13.03
C VAL A 695 20.57 21.69 -13.77
N SER A 696 21.34 20.67 -13.38
CA SER A 696 22.65 20.36 -13.96
C SER A 696 22.52 19.49 -15.21
N ARG A 697 21.44 18.71 -15.32
CA ARG A 697 21.17 17.84 -16.46
C ARG A 697 19.68 17.66 -16.69
N ILE A 698 19.28 17.73 -17.95
CA ILE A 698 17.92 17.44 -18.41
C ILE A 698 17.99 16.96 -19.87
N PRO A 699 17.30 15.87 -20.24
CA PRO A 699 17.45 15.28 -21.58
C PRO A 699 16.47 15.93 -22.57
N SER A 700 16.61 17.24 -22.78
CA SER A 700 15.74 18.04 -23.64
C SER A 700 16.54 18.89 -24.64
N TYR A 701 15.87 19.35 -25.70
CA TYR A 701 16.50 20.23 -26.68
C TYR A 701 16.94 21.53 -26.01
N ARG A 702 18.21 21.92 -26.24
CA ARG A 702 18.90 23.08 -25.64
C ARG A 702 18.86 23.12 -24.11
N SER A 703 18.68 21.96 -23.46
CA SER A 703 18.50 21.89 -22.01
C SER A 703 17.31 22.69 -21.50
N SER A 704 16.23 22.80 -22.29
CA SER A 704 14.98 23.42 -21.85
C SER A 704 14.33 22.64 -20.68
N ALA A 705 13.85 23.35 -19.68
CA ALA A 705 13.26 22.77 -18.47
C ALA A 705 11.96 23.46 -18.12
N LEU A 706 10.91 22.67 -17.84
CA LEU A 706 9.71 23.16 -17.16
C LEU A 706 9.81 22.79 -15.69
N ILE A 707 9.80 23.81 -14.82
CA ILE A 707 9.95 23.67 -13.38
C ILE A 707 8.63 24.01 -12.71
N TRP A 708 8.15 23.09 -11.89
CA TRP A 708 6.92 23.20 -11.14
C TRP A 708 7.24 23.60 -9.70
N LEU A 709 6.66 24.70 -9.22
CA LEU A 709 7.00 25.34 -7.95
C LEU A 709 5.87 25.21 -6.94
N SER A 710 6.24 24.94 -5.69
CA SER A 710 5.36 24.83 -4.53
C SER A 710 5.98 25.60 -3.34
N PRO A 711 5.18 26.12 -2.38
CA PRO A 711 5.71 26.79 -1.18
C PRO A 711 6.66 25.93 -0.35
N ASP A 712 6.57 24.60 -0.45
CA ASP A 712 7.48 23.67 0.24
C ASP A 712 8.89 23.65 -0.38
N MET A 713 9.06 24.20 -1.58
CA MET A 713 10.32 24.22 -2.32
C MET A 713 11.01 25.58 -2.28
N VAL A 714 10.22 26.65 -2.32
CA VAL A 714 10.67 28.03 -2.53
C VAL A 714 9.85 29.01 -1.70
N ASP A 715 10.47 30.09 -1.27
CA ASP A 715 9.77 31.22 -0.67
C ASP A 715 9.28 32.16 -1.77
N PHE A 716 7.96 32.18 -2.00
CA PHE A 716 7.34 33.07 -2.98
C PHE A 716 7.40 34.55 -2.58
N ASN A 717 7.79 34.90 -1.36
CA ASN A 717 7.97 36.30 -0.96
C ASN A 717 9.34 36.87 -1.36
N GLN A 718 10.20 36.05 -1.97
CA GLN A 718 11.53 36.43 -2.43
C GLN A 718 11.73 36.05 -3.90
N PRO A 719 12.58 36.76 -4.66
CA PRO A 719 12.96 36.34 -6.00
C PRO A 719 13.58 34.94 -6.00
N ILE A 720 13.14 34.09 -6.92
CA ILE A 720 13.56 32.69 -7.02
C ILE A 720 14.67 32.58 -8.07
N SER A 721 15.84 32.09 -7.67
CA SER A 721 16.98 31.92 -8.59
C SER A 721 16.96 30.54 -9.24
N ILE A 722 16.77 30.47 -10.56
CA ILE A 722 16.73 29.22 -11.32
C ILE A 722 17.89 29.18 -12.31
N SER A 723 18.73 28.15 -12.20
CA SER A 723 19.85 27.89 -13.10
C SER A 723 19.63 26.58 -13.86
N VAL A 724 19.70 26.61 -15.19
CA VAL A 724 19.58 25.43 -16.05
C VAL A 724 20.73 25.43 -17.05
N GLY A 725 21.71 24.55 -16.86
CA GLY A 725 22.95 24.57 -17.64
C GLY A 725 23.70 25.89 -17.46
N SER A 726 23.83 26.68 -18.55
CA SER A 726 24.42 28.02 -18.52
C SER A 726 23.40 29.16 -18.37
N ASN A 727 22.10 28.83 -18.33
CA ASN A 727 21.04 29.82 -18.31
C ASN A 727 20.59 30.09 -16.88
N ASP A 728 20.91 31.27 -16.38
CA ASP A 728 20.48 31.75 -15.07
C ASP A 728 19.33 32.74 -15.22
N ARG A 729 18.25 32.52 -14.48
CA ARG A 729 17.06 33.38 -14.49
C ARG A 729 16.57 33.63 -13.06
N ARG A 730 16.30 34.89 -12.74
CA ARG A 730 15.49 35.24 -11.57
C ARG A 730 14.01 35.27 -11.94
N VAL A 731 13.20 34.63 -11.12
CA VAL A 731 11.76 34.48 -11.34
C VAL A 731 11.03 35.05 -10.13
N GLU A 732 10.07 35.92 -10.40
CA GLU A 732 9.19 36.49 -9.40
C GLU A 732 7.94 35.61 -9.19
N ARG A 733 7.28 35.81 -8.05
CA ARG A 733 5.97 35.20 -7.76
C ARG A 733 4.94 35.62 -8.80
N ALA A 734 4.20 34.65 -9.33
CA ALA A 734 3.07 34.91 -10.20
C ALA A 734 1.93 35.64 -9.47
N SER A 735 1.02 36.25 -10.22
CA SER A 735 -0.20 36.83 -9.63
C SER A 735 -1.09 35.73 -9.03
N ASN A 736 -1.94 36.08 -8.06
CA ASN A 736 -2.83 35.09 -7.42
C ASN A 736 -3.73 34.38 -8.46
N SER A 737 -4.20 35.10 -9.49
CA SER A 737 -5.02 34.51 -10.56
C SER A 737 -4.27 33.49 -11.41
N GLU A 738 -3.00 33.76 -11.75
CA GLU A 738 -2.14 32.82 -12.48
C GLU A 738 -1.82 31.58 -11.63
N MET A 739 -1.63 31.76 -10.31
CA MET A 739 -1.37 30.66 -9.39
C MET A 739 -2.60 29.77 -9.24
N VAL A 740 -3.78 30.36 -9.02
CA VAL A 740 -5.06 29.64 -8.98
C VAL A 740 -5.28 28.85 -10.27
N ALA A 741 -5.04 29.46 -11.43
CA ALA A 741 -5.16 28.77 -12.72
C ALA A 741 -4.18 27.58 -12.85
N THR A 742 -2.94 27.74 -12.38
CA THR A 742 -1.94 26.68 -12.37
C THR A 742 -2.36 25.53 -11.46
N MET A 743 -2.77 25.83 -10.23
CA MET A 743 -3.18 24.84 -9.22
C MET A 743 -4.38 24.01 -9.68
N LEU A 744 -5.39 24.66 -10.29
CA LEU A 744 -6.59 23.96 -10.76
C LEU A 744 -6.31 23.07 -11.97
N GLU A 745 -5.53 23.55 -12.93
CA GLU A 745 -5.16 22.74 -14.09
C GLU A 745 -4.28 21.55 -13.68
N ASP A 746 -3.38 21.77 -12.73
CA ASP A 746 -2.52 20.74 -12.16
C ASP A 746 -3.32 19.64 -11.43
N ALA A 747 -4.22 20.04 -10.53
CA ALA A 747 -5.15 19.11 -9.86
C ALA A 747 -6.02 18.35 -10.88
N ARG A 748 -6.50 19.02 -11.93
CA ARG A 748 -7.32 18.39 -12.99
C ARG A 748 -6.54 17.35 -13.78
N GLN A 749 -5.30 17.65 -14.16
CA GLN A 749 -4.46 16.76 -14.98
C GLN A 749 -3.93 15.57 -14.17
N ARG A 750 -3.29 15.84 -13.02
CA ARG A 750 -2.64 14.80 -12.20
C ARG A 750 -3.60 14.06 -11.28
N GLY A 751 -4.74 14.65 -10.93
CA GLY A 751 -5.69 14.11 -9.96
C GLY A 751 -5.24 14.27 -8.49
N ASP A 752 -4.02 14.74 -8.25
CA ASP A 752 -3.51 15.02 -6.89
C ASP A 752 -4.02 16.39 -6.43
N ARG A 753 -4.94 16.36 -5.46
CA ARG A 753 -5.52 17.58 -4.87
C ARG A 753 -4.84 18.00 -3.58
N MET A 754 -3.99 17.15 -3.03
CA MET A 754 -3.36 17.42 -1.74
C MET A 754 -2.12 18.28 -1.90
N HIS A 755 -1.40 18.14 -3.03
CA HIS A 755 -0.13 18.85 -3.25
C HIS A 755 -0.01 19.35 -4.68
N VAL A 756 -0.79 20.39 -4.93
CA VAL A 756 -0.80 21.11 -6.20
C VAL A 756 0.42 22.02 -6.32
N PHE A 757 0.87 22.21 -7.57
CA PHE A 757 1.87 23.22 -7.89
C PHE A 757 1.23 24.59 -8.04
N TRP A 758 1.90 25.59 -7.50
CA TRP A 758 1.42 26.96 -7.43
C TRP A 758 1.84 27.79 -8.64
N GLN A 759 3.00 27.48 -9.21
CA GLN A 759 3.53 28.20 -10.37
C GLN A 759 4.34 27.23 -11.24
N ARG A 760 4.34 27.44 -12.56
CA ARG A 760 5.18 26.70 -13.50
C ARG A 760 6.03 27.65 -14.33
N VAL A 761 7.29 27.30 -14.54
CA VAL A 761 8.29 28.17 -15.18
C VAL A 761 9.01 27.41 -16.29
N LEU A 762 8.94 27.93 -17.52
CA LEU A 762 9.73 27.42 -18.63
C LEU A 762 11.06 28.20 -18.73
N ILE A 763 12.17 27.46 -18.73
CA ILE A 763 13.52 27.93 -19.02
C ILE A 763 13.95 27.26 -20.33
N ASN A 764 14.43 28.05 -21.30
CA ASN A 764 14.87 27.58 -22.61
C ASN A 764 16.36 27.75 -22.83
#